data_AF-A0A1I0H0P7-F1
#
_entry.id   AF-A0A1I0H0P7-F1
#
_cell.length_a   1.000
_cell.length_b   1.000
_cell.length_c   1.000
_cell.angle_alpha   90.00
_cell.angle_beta   90.00
_cell.angle_gamma   90.00
#
_symmetry.space_group_name_H-M   'P 1'
#
loop_
_entity.id
_entity.type
_entity.pdbx_description
1 polymer ?
#
loop_
_entity_poly.entity_id
_entity_poly.type
_entity_poly.pdbx_seq_one_letter_code
_entity_poly.pdbx_strand_id
1 'polypeptide(L)'
;LTIAEEVGDGEVYLNNVTVKGETFIRGGGKDSIYINGGQYNKITVQKTSSGNIRIVATNAAGLEIIISEAAAGEAIILEGSFDSITIEADDVNIVTQGETNIEEVVVKEGVSGTLVSLGNDTIITKLVADARIGVEGEGTIIETSGKEVRNTIFEKTPERITTPSSGGGGGGGGGGGSSIVAVSAINVTGNAVLGATLTAAPNPSNATGSYQWQRSDNGTDGWTNIGTNSNTYTIVAGDAGKYIRVTFTATGNYTGQITSGAKEKQIAEGMISIAAIPGVTAPATGRMPVTEIIETHQYTGTVTWDPAHNPFQAGTVYTANILLTAKAGWTLTGVAENFFTVAGATTTNIEDTGVVTAIFPSTPSAPTIQSANTNEDGTEIFMSFNKAMNDPINAEGNFYFTENAATRYFSSISLVPHHNSEMILAIDDAPIAHGASLQLYYSPGYITSTDGGSLASVTNYHVNNNKLTAIKDLPTGTIVYDSQSYWQHRTGLNYSGTGENEPVEWIVVAEGHYSTTPNNDSVTLLSNEMIGRYKYDGVPPVSSDWEDSELRNWLNTTFYNHFSNSFKDNILSTLVPNKTYDSDIISHTTDKVFMPSTTELGATLYTYTRVVGSNWGYFTDNTSRRAHFSYPNTRSGEYISYWTRSPGTITGDGVIRVFNGSVDDAPAPAMHEGFGVYPVININGNAKVNNGGEIVVW
;
A
#
# COMPACT_ATOMS: atom_id res chain seq x y z
N LEU A 1 17.21 23.50 -2.80
CA LEU A 1 16.33 22.43 -2.29
C LEU A 1 17.22 21.44 -1.56
N THR A 2 16.81 20.85 -0.44
CA THR A 2 17.62 19.82 0.22
C THR A 2 16.73 18.62 0.53
N ILE A 3 17.08 17.47 -0.04
CA ILE A 3 16.54 16.18 0.34
C ILE A 3 17.43 15.68 1.48
N ALA A 4 16.94 15.84 2.70
CA ALA A 4 17.73 15.66 3.91
C ALA A 4 17.85 14.18 4.32
N GLU A 5 18.81 13.86 5.18
CA GLU A 5 19.13 12.48 5.61
C GLU A 5 17.96 11.78 6.31
N GLU A 6 17.06 12.55 6.93
CA GLU A 6 15.87 12.09 7.63
C GLU A 6 14.82 11.47 6.69
N VAL A 7 14.96 11.65 5.37
CA VAL A 7 14.18 10.92 4.38
C VAL A 7 14.49 9.42 4.42
N GLY A 8 15.67 9.02 4.89
CA GLY A 8 16.07 7.61 4.98
C GLY A 8 15.96 6.89 3.64
N ASP A 9 15.37 5.69 3.63
CA ASP A 9 15.06 4.93 2.40
C ASP A 9 13.73 5.36 1.72
N GLY A 10 13.10 6.45 2.18
CA GLY A 10 11.82 6.93 1.65
C GLY A 10 11.91 7.48 0.22
N GLU A 11 10.75 7.65 -0.43
CA GLU A 11 10.65 8.16 -1.80
C GLU A 11 10.35 9.68 -1.83
N VAL A 12 10.89 10.36 -2.84
CA VAL A 12 10.73 11.80 -3.08
C VAL A 12 10.35 12.02 -4.54
N TYR A 13 9.16 12.60 -4.75
CA TYR A 13 8.64 12.94 -6.06
C TYR A 13 8.69 14.45 -6.28
N LEU A 14 9.50 14.90 -7.24
CA LEU A 14 9.62 16.30 -7.64
C LEU A 14 8.92 16.49 -8.99
N ASN A 15 7.64 16.87 -8.95
CA ASN A 15 6.81 17.04 -10.14
C ASN A 15 6.79 18.50 -10.61
N ASN A 16 7.43 18.79 -11.74
CA ASN A 16 7.50 20.11 -12.39
C ASN A 16 8.02 21.23 -11.47
N VAL A 17 9.03 20.92 -10.65
CA VAL A 17 9.59 21.86 -9.67
C VAL A 17 10.65 22.74 -10.34
N THR A 18 10.64 24.04 -10.03
CA THR A 18 11.72 24.96 -10.42
C THR A 18 12.58 25.30 -9.22
N VAL A 19 13.86 24.89 -9.24
CA VAL A 19 14.86 25.22 -8.23
C VAL A 19 15.93 26.11 -8.85
N LYS A 20 15.90 27.41 -8.50
CA LYS A 20 16.88 28.39 -9.02
C LYS A 20 18.28 28.23 -8.42
N GLY A 21 18.37 27.70 -7.20
CA GLY A 21 19.61 27.41 -6.51
C GLY A 21 20.05 25.95 -6.66
N GLU A 22 21.06 25.56 -5.91
CA GLU A 22 21.53 24.19 -5.87
C GLU A 22 20.56 23.27 -5.10
N THR A 23 20.47 22.03 -5.56
CA THR A 23 19.73 20.96 -4.90
C THR A 23 20.72 19.99 -4.27
N PHE A 24 20.59 19.72 -2.97
CA PHE A 24 21.40 18.73 -2.28
C PHE A 24 20.60 17.45 -2.02
N ILE A 25 21.19 16.30 -2.33
CA ILE A 25 20.62 14.98 -2.02
C ILE A 25 21.50 14.31 -0.95
N ARG A 26 20.92 14.12 0.24
CA ARG A 26 21.54 13.51 1.43
C ARG A 26 20.70 12.38 2.05
N GLY A 27 19.49 12.18 1.54
CA GLY A 27 18.61 11.07 1.89
C GLY A 27 18.00 10.44 0.64
N GLY A 28 17.36 9.30 0.81
CA GLY A 28 16.93 8.41 -0.26
C GLY A 28 17.65 7.06 -0.18
N GLY A 29 16.95 6.03 -0.65
CA GLY A 29 17.40 4.67 -0.90
C GLY A 29 17.41 4.32 -2.38
N LYS A 30 17.50 3.03 -2.68
CA LYS A 30 17.58 2.46 -4.05
C LYS A 30 16.33 2.68 -4.93
N ASP A 31 15.25 3.24 -4.40
CA ASP A 31 13.96 3.42 -5.10
C ASP A 31 13.45 4.86 -5.02
N SER A 32 14.30 5.84 -4.69
CA SER A 32 13.80 7.01 -3.96
C SER A 32 13.56 8.31 -4.73
N ILE A 33 14.42 8.77 -5.64
CA ILE A 33 14.32 10.15 -6.15
C ILE A 33 13.72 10.18 -7.55
N TYR A 34 12.50 10.69 -7.69
CA TYR A 34 11.80 10.84 -8.97
C TYR A 34 11.70 12.32 -9.36
N ILE A 35 12.30 12.70 -10.48
CA ILE A 35 12.26 14.05 -11.04
C ILE A 35 11.40 14.01 -12.31
N ASN A 36 10.18 14.53 -12.23
CA ASN A 36 9.20 14.49 -13.31
C ASN A 36 8.96 15.89 -13.86
N GLY A 37 9.82 16.33 -14.78
CA GLY A 37 9.84 17.68 -15.33
C GLY A 37 10.32 18.74 -14.34
N GLY A 38 10.33 19.99 -14.80
CA GLY A 38 10.81 21.13 -14.01
C GLY A 38 12.14 21.69 -14.52
N GLN A 39 12.77 22.54 -13.71
CA GLN A 39 14.01 23.25 -14.04
C GLN A 39 14.92 23.27 -12.81
N TYR A 40 16.11 22.71 -12.94
CA TYR A 40 17.08 22.57 -11.86
C TYR A 40 18.41 23.14 -12.33
N ASN A 41 19.00 24.02 -11.52
CA ASN A 41 20.29 24.61 -11.86
C ASN A 41 21.42 23.57 -11.72
N LYS A 42 21.48 22.90 -10.56
CA LYS A 42 22.52 21.92 -10.24
C LYS A 42 22.03 21.00 -9.13
N ILE A 43 22.33 19.70 -9.22
CA ILE A 43 22.03 18.71 -8.19
C ILE A 43 23.32 18.08 -7.69
N THR A 44 23.56 18.16 -6.39
CA THR A 44 24.75 17.60 -5.74
C THR A 44 24.34 16.47 -4.81
N VAL A 45 24.81 15.26 -5.14
CA VAL A 45 24.66 14.04 -4.35
C VAL A 45 25.80 13.95 -3.35
N GLN A 46 25.45 13.68 -2.10
CA GLN A 46 26.38 13.50 -0.99
C GLN A 46 26.09 12.15 -0.30
N LYS A 47 26.82 11.87 0.78
CA LYS A 47 26.60 10.67 1.59
C LYS A 47 25.14 10.53 2.02
N THR A 48 24.64 9.31 1.97
CA THR A 48 23.34 8.94 2.53
C THR A 48 23.48 7.92 3.64
N SER A 49 22.43 7.78 4.44
CA SER A 49 22.35 6.76 5.48
C SER A 49 22.12 5.35 4.91
N SER A 50 21.57 5.23 3.71
CA SER A 50 21.27 3.97 3.04
C SER A 50 22.50 3.37 2.33
N GLY A 51 23.46 4.20 1.92
CA GLY A 51 24.60 3.79 1.09
C GLY A 51 24.24 3.55 -0.38
N ASN A 52 22.98 3.80 -0.76
CA ASN A 52 22.51 3.62 -2.13
C ASN A 52 21.37 4.58 -2.47
N ILE A 53 21.47 5.26 -3.61
CA ILE A 53 20.45 6.19 -4.11
C ILE A 53 20.02 5.79 -5.51
N ARG A 54 18.73 5.94 -5.84
CA ARG A 54 18.25 5.96 -7.23
C ARG A 54 17.65 7.31 -7.60
N ILE A 55 18.03 7.82 -8.77
CA ILE A 55 17.50 9.04 -9.39
C ILE A 55 16.88 8.68 -10.73
N VAL A 56 15.57 8.87 -10.85
CA VAL A 56 14.79 8.68 -12.08
C VAL A 56 14.37 10.04 -12.61
N ALA A 57 14.84 10.40 -13.80
CA ALA A 57 14.55 11.68 -14.45
C ALA A 57 13.66 11.51 -15.68
N THR A 58 12.39 11.91 -15.57
CA THR A 58 11.46 11.93 -16.71
C THR A 58 11.14 13.36 -17.10
N ASN A 59 11.21 13.70 -18.40
CA ASN A 59 10.84 15.02 -18.95
C ASN A 59 11.54 16.23 -18.32
N ALA A 60 12.68 16.06 -17.65
CA ALA A 60 13.48 17.12 -17.04
C ALA A 60 14.72 17.40 -17.90
N ALA A 61 14.70 18.49 -18.67
CA ALA A 61 15.83 18.90 -19.51
C ALA A 61 16.86 19.69 -18.70
N GLY A 62 18.15 19.61 -19.06
CA GLY A 62 19.17 20.45 -18.45
C GLY A 62 19.78 19.90 -17.16
N LEU A 63 19.63 18.60 -16.86
CA LEU A 63 20.02 18.07 -15.55
C LEU A 63 21.53 17.87 -15.44
N GLU A 64 22.16 18.69 -14.60
CA GLU A 64 23.55 18.52 -14.14
C GLU A 64 23.57 17.88 -12.74
N ILE A 65 24.23 16.72 -12.63
CA ILE A 65 24.46 16.00 -11.39
C ILE A 65 25.95 16.04 -11.01
N ILE A 66 26.25 16.35 -9.75
CA ILE A 66 27.57 16.19 -9.15
C ILE A 66 27.52 15.16 -8.04
N ILE A 67 28.39 14.17 -8.14
CA ILE A 67 28.63 13.16 -7.11
C ILE A 67 29.84 13.62 -6.34
N SER A 68 29.58 14.40 -5.29
CA SER A 68 30.62 15.10 -4.51
C SER A 68 31.50 14.12 -3.74
N GLU A 69 32.72 14.52 -3.40
CA GLU A 69 33.67 13.74 -2.56
C GLU A 69 33.03 13.10 -1.31
N ALA A 70 32.01 13.76 -0.73
CA ALA A 70 31.29 13.27 0.43
C ALA A 70 30.51 11.96 0.17
N ALA A 71 30.18 11.65 -1.08
CA ALA A 71 29.44 10.45 -1.48
C ALA A 71 30.31 9.18 -1.56
N ALA A 72 31.54 9.20 -1.01
CA ALA A 72 32.43 8.05 -1.10
C ALA A 72 31.81 6.76 -0.51
N GLY A 73 31.91 5.67 -1.28
CA GLY A 73 31.34 4.36 -0.96
C GLY A 73 29.86 4.17 -1.33
N GLU A 74 29.19 5.17 -1.91
CA GLU A 74 27.77 5.08 -2.30
C GLU A 74 27.57 4.33 -3.63
N ALA A 75 26.45 3.62 -3.75
CA ALA A 75 25.93 3.14 -5.02
C ALA A 75 24.87 4.10 -5.57
N ILE A 76 25.05 4.61 -6.79
CA ILE A 76 24.17 5.62 -7.39
C ILE A 76 23.57 5.05 -8.66
N ILE A 77 22.24 4.89 -8.66
CA ILE A 77 21.45 4.36 -9.76
C ILE A 77 20.81 5.53 -10.51
N LEU A 78 20.98 5.57 -11.83
CA LEU A 78 20.47 6.62 -12.71
C LEU A 78 19.55 6.02 -13.78
N GLU A 79 18.42 6.67 -14.00
CA GLU A 79 17.48 6.33 -15.08
C GLU A 79 16.93 7.61 -15.72
N GLY A 80 16.88 7.66 -17.05
CA GLY A 80 16.36 8.80 -17.80
C GLY A 80 17.43 9.68 -18.47
N SER A 81 17.12 10.95 -18.69
CA SER A 81 17.97 11.86 -19.48
C SER A 81 18.72 12.88 -18.61
N PHE A 82 20.02 13.02 -18.85
CA PHE A 82 20.92 13.92 -18.12
C PHE A 82 21.86 14.67 -19.06
N ASP A 83 22.08 15.96 -18.82
CA ASP A 83 23.04 16.75 -19.60
C ASP A 83 24.46 16.43 -19.14
N SER A 84 24.71 16.41 -17.83
CA SER A 84 26.02 15.99 -17.34
C SER A 84 26.01 15.33 -15.97
N ILE A 85 26.94 14.38 -15.80
CA ILE A 85 27.25 13.73 -14.53
C ILE A 85 28.74 13.94 -14.23
N THR A 86 29.06 14.67 -13.16
CA THR A 86 30.43 14.85 -12.68
C THR A 86 30.69 13.99 -11.45
N ILE A 87 31.75 13.17 -11.49
CA ILE A 87 32.16 12.26 -10.42
C ILE A 87 33.42 12.80 -9.74
N GLU A 88 33.29 13.12 -8.46
CA GLU A 88 34.37 13.60 -7.59
C GLU A 88 34.66 12.64 -6.42
N ALA A 89 33.81 11.64 -6.20
CA ALA A 89 33.89 10.70 -5.09
C ALA A 89 34.74 9.46 -5.38
N ASP A 90 35.46 8.98 -4.37
CA ASP A 90 36.14 7.68 -4.36
C ASP A 90 35.18 6.52 -4.05
N ASP A 91 35.53 5.31 -4.51
CA ASP A 91 34.84 4.06 -4.18
C ASP A 91 33.32 4.06 -4.45
N VAL A 92 32.84 4.85 -5.42
CA VAL A 92 31.42 4.88 -5.80
C VAL A 92 31.11 3.92 -6.94
N ASN A 93 29.91 3.33 -6.92
CA ASN A 93 29.40 2.53 -8.04
C ASN A 93 28.26 3.27 -8.73
N ILE A 94 28.47 3.69 -9.97
CA ILE A 94 27.43 4.32 -10.78
C ILE A 94 26.77 3.26 -11.62
N VAL A 95 25.46 3.13 -11.53
CA VAL A 95 24.67 2.13 -12.25
C VAL A 95 23.63 2.86 -13.08
N THR A 96 23.51 2.51 -14.36
CA THR A 96 22.39 3.00 -15.19
C THR A 96 21.39 1.89 -15.44
N GLN A 97 20.10 2.23 -15.47
CA GLN A 97 19.00 1.28 -15.67
C GLN A 97 17.96 1.86 -16.62
N GLY A 98 17.19 0.98 -17.27
CA GLY A 98 16.19 1.40 -18.26
C GLY A 98 16.79 2.19 -19.42
N GLU A 99 15.95 2.98 -20.09
CA GLU A 99 16.41 3.91 -21.13
C GLU A 99 17.10 5.11 -20.47
N THR A 100 18.42 5.20 -20.63
CA THR A 100 19.23 6.26 -20.01
C THR A 100 20.09 6.96 -21.05
N ASN A 101 19.97 8.28 -21.14
CA ASN A 101 20.75 9.11 -22.07
C ASN A 101 21.54 10.15 -21.29
N ILE A 102 22.86 10.18 -21.47
CA ILE A 102 23.74 11.13 -20.78
C ILE A 102 24.62 11.85 -21.82
N GLU A 103 24.59 13.18 -21.87
CA GLU A 103 25.42 13.91 -22.84
C GLU A 103 26.90 13.89 -22.45
N GLU A 104 27.24 14.22 -21.20
CA GLU A 104 28.63 14.18 -20.73
C GLU A 104 28.79 13.55 -19.34
N VAL A 105 29.66 12.54 -19.21
CA VAL A 105 30.13 12.03 -17.93
C VAL A 105 31.57 12.49 -17.73
N VAL A 106 31.87 13.11 -16.59
CA VAL A 106 33.22 13.60 -16.26
C VAL A 106 33.69 12.96 -14.96
N VAL A 107 34.76 12.17 -15.03
CA VAL A 107 35.44 11.64 -13.85
C VAL A 107 36.67 12.50 -13.57
N LYS A 108 36.68 13.17 -12.42
CA LYS A 108 37.78 14.07 -12.05
C LYS A 108 39.07 13.33 -11.75
N GLU A 109 40.18 14.01 -11.97
CA GLU A 109 41.51 13.56 -11.56
C GLU A 109 41.57 13.29 -10.05
N GLY A 110 42.21 12.19 -9.66
CA GLY A 110 42.35 11.79 -8.25
C GLY A 110 41.30 10.79 -7.76
N VAL A 111 40.19 10.60 -8.49
CA VAL A 111 39.17 9.60 -8.16
C VAL A 111 39.74 8.17 -8.26
N SER A 112 39.42 7.33 -7.29
CA SER A 112 39.88 5.95 -7.17
C SER A 112 38.74 5.00 -6.79
N GLY A 113 38.90 3.72 -7.10
CA GLY A 113 37.92 2.68 -6.73
C GLY A 113 36.54 2.77 -7.39
N THR A 114 36.32 3.75 -8.27
CA THR A 114 35.02 3.98 -8.92
C THR A 114 34.76 3.04 -10.08
N LEU A 115 33.52 2.54 -10.14
CA LEU A 115 32.99 1.69 -11.21
C LEU A 115 31.78 2.37 -11.86
N VAL A 116 31.69 2.29 -13.19
CA VAL A 116 30.55 2.76 -13.97
C VAL A 116 29.93 1.59 -14.72
N SER A 117 28.74 1.17 -14.29
CA SER A 117 28.01 0.01 -14.78
C SER A 117 26.86 0.44 -15.70
N LEU A 118 26.94 0.09 -16.97
CA LEU A 118 26.04 0.58 -18.02
C LEU A 118 24.96 -0.44 -18.37
N GLY A 119 23.70 -0.04 -18.20
CA GLY A 119 22.55 -0.79 -18.74
C GLY A 119 22.62 -0.91 -20.27
N ASN A 120 21.97 -1.95 -20.80
CA ASN A 120 21.90 -2.24 -22.24
C ASN A 120 21.38 -1.06 -23.08
N ASP A 121 20.40 -0.32 -22.55
CA ASP A 121 19.73 0.80 -23.23
C ASP A 121 20.32 2.16 -22.84
N THR A 122 21.53 2.16 -22.24
CA THR A 122 22.24 3.38 -21.89
C THR A 122 23.06 3.92 -23.05
N ILE A 123 22.97 5.21 -23.32
CA ILE A 123 23.82 5.95 -24.26
C ILE A 123 24.53 7.09 -23.53
N ILE A 124 25.86 7.06 -23.57
CA ILE A 124 26.72 8.16 -23.14
C ILE A 124 27.33 8.81 -24.38
N THR A 125 27.07 10.09 -24.60
CA THR A 125 27.63 10.79 -25.76
C THR A 125 29.13 11.05 -25.58
N LYS A 126 29.56 11.50 -24.40
CA LYS A 126 30.98 11.71 -24.10
C LYS A 126 31.34 11.32 -22.67
N LEU A 127 32.37 10.49 -22.50
CA LEU A 127 32.97 10.17 -21.21
C LEU A 127 34.39 10.78 -21.11
N VAL A 128 34.61 11.67 -20.15
CA VAL A 128 35.93 12.25 -19.82
C VAL A 128 36.50 11.52 -18.60
N ALA A 129 37.47 10.63 -18.81
CA ALA A 129 38.16 9.87 -17.77
C ALA A 129 39.50 10.53 -17.42
N ASP A 130 39.50 11.50 -16.50
CA ASP A 130 40.74 12.08 -15.97
C ASP A 130 41.33 11.28 -14.79
N ALA A 131 40.61 10.27 -14.31
CA ALA A 131 41.11 9.24 -13.42
C ALA A 131 40.81 7.84 -13.96
N ARG A 132 41.57 6.83 -13.49
CA ARG A 132 41.39 5.44 -13.90
C ARG A 132 40.16 4.84 -13.23
N ILE A 133 39.19 4.45 -14.04
CA ILE A 133 37.96 3.76 -13.60
C ILE A 133 37.76 2.42 -14.31
N GLY A 134 36.84 1.61 -13.80
CA GLY A 134 36.22 0.53 -14.55
C GLY A 134 34.93 1.00 -15.19
N VAL A 135 34.67 0.59 -16.43
CA VAL A 135 33.39 0.77 -17.10
C VAL A 135 32.92 -0.58 -17.63
N GLU A 136 31.78 -1.05 -17.12
CA GLU A 136 31.22 -2.37 -17.40
C GLU A 136 29.80 -2.27 -17.98
N GLY A 137 29.27 -3.37 -18.50
CA GLY A 137 27.94 -3.47 -19.08
C GLY A 137 27.84 -3.17 -20.58
N GLU A 138 26.62 -3.33 -21.10
CA GLU A 138 26.33 -3.39 -22.55
C GLU A 138 25.96 -2.02 -23.17
N GLY A 139 25.92 -0.96 -22.38
CA GLY A 139 25.61 0.40 -22.85
C GLY A 139 26.60 0.92 -23.91
N THR A 140 26.22 1.98 -24.61
CA THR A 140 27.02 2.54 -25.71
C THR A 140 27.68 3.86 -25.30
N ILE A 141 28.98 3.98 -25.52
CA ILE A 141 29.75 5.22 -25.33
C ILE A 141 30.21 5.69 -26.69
N ILE A 142 29.74 6.86 -27.13
CA ILE A 142 30.06 7.39 -28.46
C ILE A 142 31.51 7.92 -28.50
N GLU A 143 31.88 8.77 -27.55
CA GLU A 143 33.25 9.27 -27.41
C GLU A 143 33.76 9.11 -25.98
N THR A 144 35.03 8.71 -25.83
CA THR A 144 35.74 8.87 -24.56
C THR A 144 37.06 9.63 -24.74
N SER A 145 37.41 10.43 -23.74
CA SER A 145 38.60 11.26 -23.69
C SER A 145 39.11 11.36 -22.25
N GLY A 146 40.13 12.18 -21.98
CA GLY A 146 40.65 12.43 -20.64
C GLY A 146 42.09 11.96 -20.43
N LYS A 147 42.70 12.38 -19.32
CA LYS A 147 44.12 12.11 -19.00
C LYS A 147 44.39 10.62 -18.82
N GLU A 148 43.48 9.90 -18.18
CA GLU A 148 43.60 8.49 -17.80
C GLU A 148 42.76 7.56 -18.68
N VAL A 149 42.25 8.07 -19.81
CA VAL A 149 41.45 7.30 -20.77
C VAL A 149 42.18 6.04 -21.28
N ARG A 150 43.52 6.08 -21.36
CA ARG A 150 44.35 4.94 -21.78
C ARG A 150 44.47 3.84 -20.72
N ASN A 151 44.23 4.19 -19.46
CA ASN A 151 44.36 3.29 -18.31
C ASN A 151 42.99 2.84 -17.78
N THR A 152 41.92 3.49 -18.24
CA THR A 152 40.52 3.11 -17.98
C THR A 152 40.19 1.79 -18.66
N ILE A 153 39.50 0.91 -17.93
CA ILE A 153 39.11 -0.41 -18.42
C ILE A 153 37.67 -0.32 -18.91
N PHE A 154 37.43 -0.73 -20.15
CA PHE A 154 36.11 -0.83 -20.74
C PHE A 154 35.81 -2.29 -21.03
N GLU A 155 34.69 -2.81 -20.53
CA GLU A 155 34.17 -4.11 -20.93
C GLU A 155 33.72 -4.08 -22.40
N LYS A 156 32.85 -3.12 -22.75
CA LYS A 156 32.47 -2.81 -24.12
C LYS A 156 33.25 -1.58 -24.61
N THR A 157 33.98 -1.75 -25.71
CA THR A 157 34.84 -0.67 -26.25
C THR A 157 34.01 0.52 -26.75
N PRO A 158 34.34 1.77 -26.39
CA PRO A 158 33.70 2.98 -26.92
C PRO A 158 33.85 3.11 -28.43
N GLU A 159 32.90 3.76 -29.10
CA GLU A 159 32.95 3.94 -30.57
C GLU A 159 34.15 4.79 -31.00
N ARG A 160 34.54 5.79 -30.20
CA ARG A 160 35.71 6.64 -30.44
C ARG A 160 36.47 6.94 -29.15
N ILE A 161 37.79 6.73 -29.18
CA ILE A 161 38.70 7.12 -28.08
C ILE A 161 39.57 8.29 -28.57
N THR A 162 39.46 9.45 -27.93
CA THR A 162 40.28 10.64 -28.21
C THR A 162 41.30 10.85 -27.10
N THR A 163 42.57 10.66 -27.42
CA THR A 163 43.66 10.80 -26.45
C THR A 163 44.28 12.19 -26.51
N PRO A 164 44.67 12.81 -25.38
CA PRO A 164 45.37 14.10 -25.39
C PRO A 164 46.59 14.05 -26.31
N SER A 165 46.68 15.01 -27.23
CA SER A 165 47.85 15.18 -28.11
C SER A 165 49.10 15.43 -27.27
N SER A 166 50.09 14.54 -27.34
CA SER A 166 51.44 14.85 -26.85
C SER A 166 52.00 15.99 -27.70
N GLY A 167 52.08 17.19 -27.14
CA GLY A 167 52.61 18.36 -27.82
C GLY A 167 54.04 18.10 -28.33
N GLY A 168 54.22 18.21 -29.64
CA GLY A 168 55.51 18.15 -30.32
C GLY A 168 55.47 18.97 -31.60
N GLY A 169 55.48 20.31 -31.46
CA GLY A 169 55.69 21.25 -32.57
C GLY A 169 57.18 21.37 -32.88
N GLY A 170 57.54 21.13 -34.14
CA GLY A 170 58.93 21.03 -34.60
C GLY A 170 59.53 22.26 -35.29
N GLY A 171 60.81 22.10 -35.66
CA GLY A 171 61.59 22.91 -36.62
C GLY A 171 62.88 23.45 -36.01
N GLY A 172 64.10 23.18 -36.50
CA GLY A 172 64.62 22.38 -37.60
C GLY A 172 66.15 22.56 -37.65
N GLY A 173 66.86 21.66 -38.36
CA GLY A 173 68.23 21.92 -38.82
C GLY A 173 69.25 20.81 -38.58
N GLY A 174 69.47 19.98 -39.61
CA GLY A 174 70.79 19.54 -40.08
C GLY A 174 71.64 18.59 -39.23
N GLY A 175 71.99 17.44 -39.81
CA GLY A 175 73.21 16.71 -39.46
C GLY A 175 73.01 15.20 -39.37
N GLY A 176 73.47 14.48 -40.39
CA GLY A 176 73.41 13.03 -40.44
C GLY A 176 74.20 12.34 -39.32
N GLY A 177 73.65 11.22 -38.86
CA GLY A 177 74.30 10.28 -37.95
C GLY A 177 73.32 9.19 -37.57
N SER A 178 73.41 8.03 -38.23
CA SER A 178 72.63 6.84 -37.89
C SER A 178 72.98 6.38 -36.47
N SER A 179 72.13 6.63 -35.48
CA SER A 179 72.27 6.09 -34.13
C SER A 179 71.29 4.94 -33.90
N ILE A 180 71.86 3.76 -33.64
CA ILE A 180 71.15 2.59 -33.14
C ILE A 180 70.77 2.81 -31.67
N VAL A 181 69.50 2.61 -31.31
CA VAL A 181 68.98 2.82 -29.94
C VAL A 181 69.02 1.50 -29.16
N ALA A 182 69.68 1.47 -27.99
CA ALA A 182 69.74 0.26 -27.18
C ALA A 182 68.43 0.02 -26.40
N VAL A 183 67.96 -1.24 -26.34
CA VAL A 183 66.86 -1.63 -25.45
C VAL A 183 67.34 -1.78 -24.02
N SER A 184 66.58 -1.28 -23.05
CA SER A 184 67.02 -1.14 -21.66
C SER A 184 66.33 -2.10 -20.68
N ALA A 185 65.11 -2.54 -20.96
CA ALA A 185 64.34 -3.45 -20.11
C ALA A 185 63.24 -4.18 -20.89
N ILE A 186 62.73 -5.30 -20.35
CA ILE A 186 61.55 -6.01 -20.86
C ILE A 186 60.66 -6.38 -19.69
N ASN A 187 59.42 -5.88 -19.72
CA ASN A 187 58.43 -6.09 -18.68
C ASN A 187 57.47 -7.19 -19.11
N VAL A 188 57.17 -8.11 -18.20
CA VAL A 188 56.19 -9.18 -18.42
C VAL A 188 54.98 -8.94 -17.53
N THR A 189 53.82 -8.72 -18.15
CA THR A 189 52.52 -8.58 -17.48
C THR A 189 51.68 -9.84 -17.69
N GLY A 190 50.63 -10.02 -16.88
CA GLY A 190 49.79 -11.22 -16.86
C GLY A 190 50.00 -12.09 -15.60
N ASN A 191 48.96 -12.82 -15.24
CA ASN A 191 48.91 -13.72 -14.08
C ASN A 191 49.53 -15.07 -14.44
N ALA A 192 50.31 -15.65 -13.53
CA ALA A 192 51.01 -16.92 -13.76
C ALA A 192 50.12 -18.14 -13.44
N VAL A 193 48.92 -18.22 -14.02
CA VAL A 193 47.94 -19.31 -13.80
C VAL A 193 47.67 -20.08 -15.10
N LEU A 194 47.25 -21.34 -15.00
CA LEU A 194 46.97 -22.19 -16.17
C LEU A 194 45.94 -21.54 -17.11
N GLY A 195 46.26 -21.43 -18.39
CA GLY A 195 45.40 -20.80 -19.41
C GLY A 195 45.51 -19.28 -19.50
N ALA A 196 46.17 -18.60 -18.56
CA ALA A 196 46.41 -17.16 -18.66
C ALA A 196 47.47 -16.81 -19.72
N THR A 197 47.34 -15.62 -20.30
CA THR A 197 48.30 -15.10 -21.29
C THR A 197 49.25 -14.10 -20.63
N LEU A 198 50.54 -14.37 -20.75
CA LEU A 198 51.63 -13.45 -20.41
C LEU A 198 51.95 -12.57 -21.62
N THR A 199 52.20 -11.28 -21.38
CA THR A 199 52.53 -10.30 -22.43
C THR A 199 53.85 -9.62 -22.11
N ALA A 200 54.75 -9.59 -23.09
CA ALA A 200 56.09 -9.04 -22.97
C ALA A 200 56.24 -7.71 -23.73
N ALA A 201 56.64 -6.66 -23.03
CA ALA A 201 56.82 -5.32 -23.58
C ALA A 201 58.26 -4.82 -23.35
N PRO A 202 59.08 -4.62 -24.41
CA PRO A 202 60.41 -4.04 -24.29
C PRO A 202 60.34 -2.54 -23.96
N ASN A 203 61.45 -1.96 -23.51
CA ASN A 203 61.64 -0.51 -23.34
C ASN A 203 62.80 -0.04 -24.24
N PRO A 204 62.56 0.88 -25.19
CA PRO A 204 61.28 1.55 -25.50
C PRO A 204 60.21 0.60 -26.09
N SER A 205 58.93 0.89 -25.85
CA SER A 205 57.80 -0.01 -26.18
C SER A 205 57.59 -0.26 -27.68
N ASN A 206 58.13 0.61 -28.52
CA ASN A 206 58.12 0.47 -29.98
C ASN A 206 59.37 -0.25 -30.53
N ALA A 207 60.24 -0.81 -29.67
CA ALA A 207 61.40 -1.56 -30.12
C ALA A 207 60.99 -2.76 -30.98
N THR A 208 61.57 -2.86 -32.18
CA THR A 208 61.32 -3.97 -33.10
C THR A 208 62.33 -5.09 -32.86
N GLY A 209 61.87 -6.35 -32.82
CA GLY A 209 62.71 -7.48 -32.45
C GLY A 209 61.96 -8.80 -32.42
N SER A 210 62.62 -9.83 -31.90
CA SER A 210 62.04 -11.17 -31.71
C SER A 210 61.99 -11.54 -30.24
N TYR A 211 61.00 -12.36 -29.87
CA TYR A 211 60.80 -12.86 -28.52
C TYR A 211 61.12 -14.36 -28.47
N GLN A 212 61.65 -14.83 -27.36
CA GLN A 212 61.82 -16.25 -27.10
C GLN A 212 61.42 -16.53 -25.65
N TRP A 213 60.28 -17.18 -25.47
CA TRP A 213 59.85 -17.65 -24.16
C TRP A 213 60.64 -18.89 -23.76
N GLN A 214 60.93 -19.01 -22.46
CA GLN A 214 61.71 -20.09 -21.91
C GLN A 214 61.14 -20.57 -20.57
N ARG A 215 61.25 -21.88 -20.32
CA ARG A 215 60.93 -22.50 -19.02
C ARG A 215 62.16 -23.12 -18.35
N SER A 216 62.16 -23.15 -17.02
CA SER A 216 63.17 -23.82 -16.19
C SER A 216 62.54 -24.51 -14.97
N ASP A 217 63.17 -25.57 -14.49
CA ASP A 217 62.76 -26.28 -13.28
C ASP A 217 63.08 -25.51 -11.98
N ASN A 218 64.13 -24.69 -11.99
CA ASN A 218 64.68 -24.04 -10.79
C ASN A 218 64.81 -22.51 -10.91
N GLY A 219 64.50 -21.94 -12.07
CA GLY A 219 64.54 -20.50 -12.30
C GLY A 219 65.93 -19.90 -12.44
N THR A 220 66.99 -20.72 -12.46
CA THR A 220 68.38 -20.25 -12.53
C THR A 220 69.11 -20.82 -13.75
N ASP A 221 69.00 -22.12 -14.04
CA ASP A 221 69.61 -22.79 -15.19
C ASP A 221 68.64 -23.73 -15.92
N GLY A 222 69.13 -24.51 -16.90
CA GLY A 222 68.31 -25.52 -17.60
C GLY A 222 67.18 -24.98 -18.49
N TRP A 223 67.29 -23.73 -18.96
CA TRP A 223 66.22 -23.07 -19.72
C TRP A 223 65.93 -23.74 -21.07
N THR A 224 64.68 -24.16 -21.29
CA THR A 224 64.19 -24.73 -22.55
C THR A 224 63.25 -23.75 -23.26
N ASN A 225 63.41 -23.59 -24.56
CA ASN A 225 62.54 -22.71 -25.36
C ASN A 225 61.11 -23.28 -25.47
N ILE A 226 60.12 -22.39 -25.33
CA ILE A 226 58.68 -22.68 -25.40
C ILE A 226 57.96 -21.61 -26.24
N GLY A 227 56.71 -21.89 -26.64
CA GLY A 227 55.88 -20.96 -27.40
C GLY A 227 56.32 -20.77 -28.86
N THR A 228 55.79 -19.73 -29.51
CA THR A 228 55.95 -19.46 -30.96
C THR A 228 56.68 -18.16 -31.27
N ASN A 229 57.54 -17.70 -30.36
CA ASN A 229 58.32 -16.46 -30.49
C ASN A 229 57.50 -15.17 -30.64
N SER A 230 56.25 -15.21 -30.16
CA SER A 230 55.35 -14.06 -30.06
C SER A 230 55.66 -13.20 -28.84
N ASN A 231 55.21 -11.94 -28.87
CA ASN A 231 55.23 -11.07 -27.70
C ASN A 231 54.30 -11.55 -26.56
N THR A 232 53.48 -12.57 -26.82
CA THR A 232 52.59 -13.21 -25.86
C THR A 232 52.88 -14.71 -25.70
N TYR A 233 52.53 -15.27 -24.54
CA TYR A 233 52.58 -16.70 -24.25
C TYR A 233 51.41 -17.14 -23.37
N THR A 234 50.64 -18.13 -23.80
CA THR A 234 49.57 -18.73 -22.99
C THR A 234 50.13 -19.90 -22.18
N ILE A 235 49.93 -19.86 -20.87
CA ILE A 235 50.43 -20.89 -19.93
C ILE A 235 49.69 -22.20 -20.16
N VAL A 236 50.44 -23.28 -20.36
CA VAL A 236 49.89 -24.62 -20.59
C VAL A 236 50.14 -25.54 -19.39
N ALA A 237 49.43 -26.68 -19.36
CA ALA A 237 49.51 -27.62 -18.24
C ALA A 237 50.95 -28.13 -17.99
N GLY A 238 51.76 -28.24 -19.05
CA GLY A 238 53.17 -28.66 -18.96
C GLY A 238 54.10 -27.67 -18.26
N ASP A 239 53.65 -26.44 -17.98
CA ASP A 239 54.42 -25.44 -17.25
C ASP A 239 54.17 -25.51 -15.74
N ALA A 240 53.33 -26.44 -15.29
CA ALA A 240 53.01 -26.62 -13.89
C ALA A 240 54.26 -26.80 -13.02
N GLY A 241 54.40 -25.95 -11.99
CA GLY A 241 55.55 -25.95 -11.08
C GLY A 241 56.88 -25.48 -11.67
N LYS A 242 56.90 -24.87 -12.87
CA LYS A 242 58.10 -24.37 -13.56
C LYS A 242 58.22 -22.83 -13.45
N TYR A 243 59.40 -22.33 -13.78
CA TYR A 243 59.72 -20.91 -13.91
C TYR A 243 59.63 -20.48 -15.37
N ILE A 244 59.02 -19.34 -15.67
CA ILE A 244 58.90 -18.81 -17.03
C ILE A 244 59.60 -17.45 -17.12
N ARG A 245 60.30 -17.22 -18.23
CA ARG A 245 60.88 -15.92 -18.61
C ARG A 245 60.82 -15.71 -20.13
N VAL A 246 61.11 -14.50 -20.57
CA VAL A 246 61.25 -14.17 -21.99
C VAL A 246 62.57 -13.45 -22.27
N THR A 247 63.21 -13.82 -23.38
CA THR A 247 64.34 -13.08 -23.95
C THR A 247 63.86 -12.30 -25.18
N PHE A 248 64.17 -11.02 -25.24
CA PHE A 248 63.91 -10.18 -26.41
C PHE A 248 65.22 -9.74 -27.06
N THR A 249 65.28 -9.89 -28.38
CA THR A 249 66.43 -9.55 -29.21
C THR A 249 66.02 -8.45 -30.18
N ALA A 250 66.56 -7.25 -29.97
CA ALA A 250 66.25 -6.08 -30.78
C ALA A 250 66.86 -6.18 -32.19
N THR A 251 66.19 -5.59 -33.17
CA THR A 251 66.59 -5.58 -34.58
C THR A 251 66.29 -4.22 -35.23
N GLY A 252 66.77 -4.02 -36.47
CA GLY A 252 66.54 -2.79 -37.22
C GLY A 252 67.26 -1.60 -36.58
N ASN A 253 66.50 -0.57 -36.19
CA ASN A 253 67.04 0.65 -35.57
C ASN A 253 67.32 0.50 -34.07
N TYR A 254 67.04 -0.67 -33.50
CA TYR A 254 67.30 -0.99 -32.10
C TYR A 254 68.39 -2.07 -31.97
N THR A 255 69.13 -2.03 -30.87
CA THR A 255 70.21 -2.98 -30.58
C THR A 255 70.16 -3.50 -29.14
N GLY A 256 70.78 -4.65 -28.90
CA GLY A 256 70.85 -5.29 -27.60
C GLY A 256 69.91 -6.48 -27.44
N GLN A 257 70.22 -7.29 -26.43
CA GLN A 257 69.42 -8.44 -26.03
C GLN A 257 69.20 -8.35 -24.53
N ILE A 258 67.97 -8.55 -24.11
CA ILE A 258 67.54 -8.43 -22.72
C ILE A 258 66.66 -9.61 -22.36
N THR A 259 66.74 -10.05 -21.11
CA THR A 259 65.93 -11.15 -20.59
C THR A 259 65.17 -10.65 -19.38
N SER A 260 63.88 -10.97 -19.28
CA SER A 260 63.07 -10.61 -18.13
C SER A 260 63.57 -11.33 -16.87
N GLY A 261 63.21 -10.82 -15.70
CA GLY A 261 63.26 -11.64 -14.49
C GLY A 261 62.40 -12.91 -14.67
N ALA A 262 62.78 -13.99 -14.00
CA ALA A 262 61.93 -15.19 -13.93
C ALA A 262 60.74 -14.91 -13.01
N LYS A 263 59.51 -15.13 -13.49
CA LYS A 263 58.33 -15.10 -12.61
C LYS A 263 58.22 -16.42 -11.83
N GLU A 264 58.13 -16.35 -10.49
CA GLU A 264 57.95 -17.54 -9.63
C GLU A 264 56.48 -18.00 -9.49
N LYS A 265 56.31 -19.34 -9.47
CA LYS A 265 55.40 -20.23 -8.70
C LYS A 265 53.95 -19.78 -8.34
N GLN A 266 52.95 -20.31 -9.08
CA GLN A 266 51.82 -21.15 -8.61
C GLN A 266 51.00 -21.64 -9.84
N ILE A 267 51.25 -22.87 -10.29
CA ILE A 267 50.39 -23.53 -11.30
C ILE A 267 49.93 -24.84 -10.68
N ALA A 268 48.79 -24.77 -10.00
CA ALA A 268 47.86 -25.84 -9.68
C ALA A 268 46.47 -25.22 -9.81
N GLU A 269 45.48 -25.95 -10.33
CA GLU A 269 44.10 -25.50 -10.23
C GLU A 269 43.76 -25.32 -8.75
N GLY A 270 43.16 -24.17 -8.42
CA GLY A 270 42.61 -23.97 -7.08
C GLY A 270 41.40 -24.87 -6.91
N MET A 271 41.36 -25.69 -5.86
CA MET A 271 40.12 -26.34 -5.46
C MET A 271 39.13 -25.24 -5.05
N ILE A 272 37.88 -25.35 -5.51
CA ILE A 272 36.82 -24.43 -5.08
C ILE A 272 36.72 -24.44 -3.55
N SER A 273 36.74 -23.23 -2.97
CA SER A 273 36.78 -23.00 -1.53
C SER A 273 35.71 -22.02 -1.05
N ILE A 274 34.99 -21.37 -1.96
CA ILE A 274 33.78 -20.60 -1.62
C ILE A 274 32.62 -21.58 -1.50
N ALA A 275 32.13 -21.74 -0.27
CA ALA A 275 30.96 -22.58 0.00
C ALA A 275 29.63 -21.89 -0.32
N ALA A 276 29.54 -20.57 -0.16
CA ALA A 276 28.28 -19.83 -0.31
C ALA A 276 27.93 -19.59 -1.78
N ILE A 277 26.73 -19.97 -2.21
CA ILE A 277 26.20 -19.70 -3.55
C ILE A 277 25.30 -18.46 -3.49
N PRO A 278 25.74 -17.29 -3.99
CA PRO A 278 24.93 -16.07 -3.94
C PRO A 278 23.91 -16.03 -5.09
N GLY A 279 22.87 -15.20 -4.95
CA GLY A 279 21.83 -15.00 -5.97
C GLY A 279 20.65 -15.95 -5.93
N VAL A 280 20.74 -17.07 -5.20
CA VAL A 280 19.59 -17.97 -4.97
C VAL A 280 18.87 -17.55 -3.70
N THR A 281 17.77 -16.83 -3.84
CA THR A 281 16.96 -16.33 -2.72
C THR A 281 15.80 -17.27 -2.39
N ALA A 282 15.32 -17.20 -1.15
CA ALA A 282 14.17 -17.98 -0.72
C ALA A 282 12.92 -17.63 -1.55
N PRO A 283 12.18 -18.64 -2.06
CA PRO A 283 10.94 -18.41 -2.79
C PRO A 283 9.95 -17.58 -1.97
N ALA A 284 9.38 -16.57 -2.63
CA ALA A 284 8.34 -15.73 -2.09
C ALA A 284 7.14 -15.75 -3.03
N THR A 285 5.94 -15.89 -2.48
CA THR A 285 4.69 -15.97 -3.25
C THR A 285 4.58 -14.81 -4.24
N GLY A 286 4.19 -15.10 -5.49
CA GLY A 286 4.05 -14.09 -6.54
C GLY A 286 5.36 -13.61 -7.17
N ARG A 287 6.54 -14.02 -6.65
CA ARG A 287 7.84 -13.68 -7.25
C ARG A 287 8.24 -14.68 -8.34
N MET A 288 8.97 -14.18 -9.33
CA MET A 288 9.54 -14.99 -10.41
C MET A 288 10.77 -15.76 -9.90
N PRO A 289 10.95 -17.04 -10.28
CA PRO A 289 12.15 -17.80 -9.92
C PRO A 289 13.40 -17.26 -10.63
N VAL A 290 14.53 -17.20 -9.92
CA VAL A 290 15.84 -16.93 -10.54
C VAL A 290 16.30 -18.15 -11.35
N THR A 291 16.97 -17.91 -12.48
CA THR A 291 17.49 -18.98 -13.36
C THR A 291 19.00 -19.14 -13.30
N GLU A 292 19.70 -18.23 -12.63
CA GLU A 292 21.16 -18.20 -12.52
C GLU A 292 21.57 -17.72 -11.12
N ILE A 293 22.78 -18.10 -10.71
CA ILE A 293 23.40 -17.59 -9.48
C ILE A 293 24.07 -16.25 -9.76
N ILE A 294 24.36 -15.47 -8.72
CA ILE A 294 25.36 -14.41 -8.84
C ILE A 294 26.72 -15.10 -8.93
N GLU A 295 27.48 -14.83 -9.99
CA GLU A 295 28.75 -15.50 -10.19
C GLU A 295 29.82 -15.09 -9.18
N THR A 296 30.75 -16.00 -8.90
CA THR A 296 31.93 -15.72 -8.06
C THR A 296 33.19 -15.69 -8.93
N HIS A 297 34.35 -15.40 -8.34
CA HIS A 297 35.61 -15.55 -9.07
C HIS A 297 36.00 -17.03 -9.31
N GLN A 298 35.34 -17.99 -8.64
CA GLN A 298 35.66 -19.42 -8.72
C GLN A 298 34.71 -20.21 -9.62
N TYR A 299 33.44 -19.81 -9.72
CA TYR A 299 32.42 -20.54 -10.48
C TYR A 299 31.26 -19.65 -10.94
N THR A 300 30.57 -20.11 -11.98
CA THR A 300 29.23 -19.67 -12.41
C THR A 300 28.21 -20.79 -12.15
N GLY A 301 26.93 -20.57 -12.42
CA GLY A 301 25.95 -21.65 -12.33
C GLY A 301 24.52 -21.29 -12.73
N THR A 302 23.75 -22.30 -13.11
CA THR A 302 22.34 -22.19 -13.50
C THR A 302 21.44 -22.79 -12.43
N VAL A 303 20.20 -22.30 -12.32
CA VAL A 303 19.21 -22.71 -11.33
C VAL A 303 17.92 -23.16 -12.02
N THR A 304 17.39 -24.30 -11.61
CA THR A 304 16.05 -24.78 -12.01
C THR A 304 15.23 -25.12 -10.78
N TRP A 305 13.91 -24.94 -10.83
CA TRP A 305 13.03 -25.05 -9.66
C TRP A 305 12.04 -26.19 -9.78
N ASP A 306 11.79 -26.88 -8.66
CA ASP A 306 10.74 -27.89 -8.50
C ASP A 306 9.89 -27.59 -7.25
N PRO A 307 8.57 -27.39 -7.37
CA PRO A 307 7.78 -27.31 -8.61
C PRO A 307 8.20 -26.16 -9.54
N ALA A 308 8.03 -26.33 -10.85
CA ALA A 308 8.37 -25.32 -11.86
C ALA A 308 7.30 -24.21 -12.01
N HIS A 309 6.82 -23.67 -10.87
CA HIS A 309 5.83 -22.60 -10.87
C HIS A 309 6.49 -21.24 -11.17
N ASN A 310 5.88 -20.46 -12.07
CA ASN A 310 6.25 -19.08 -12.33
C ASN A 310 4.98 -18.23 -12.48
N PRO A 311 4.67 -17.35 -11.50
CA PRO A 311 5.42 -17.08 -10.26
C PRO A 311 5.29 -18.21 -9.20
N PHE A 312 6.06 -18.11 -8.12
CA PHE A 312 5.93 -19.01 -6.96
C PHE A 312 4.54 -18.93 -6.30
N GLN A 313 4.07 -20.05 -5.78
CA GLN A 313 2.76 -20.21 -5.11
C GLN A 313 2.92 -20.22 -3.58
N ALA A 314 1.85 -19.86 -2.87
CA ALA A 314 1.81 -19.88 -1.40
C ALA A 314 1.77 -21.31 -0.83
N GLY A 315 2.22 -21.48 0.43
CA GLY A 315 2.17 -22.77 1.13
C GLY A 315 2.95 -23.91 0.48
N THR A 316 3.92 -23.60 -0.39
CA THR A 316 4.59 -24.59 -1.26
C THR A 316 6.06 -24.71 -0.91
N VAL A 317 6.55 -25.94 -0.74
CA VAL A 317 7.99 -26.25 -0.60
C VAL A 317 8.61 -26.26 -1.99
N TYR A 318 9.75 -25.59 -2.12
CA TYR A 318 10.47 -25.46 -3.38
C TYR A 318 11.90 -25.97 -3.25
N THR A 319 12.35 -26.67 -4.29
CA THR A 319 13.71 -27.18 -4.43
C THR A 319 14.39 -26.47 -5.60
N ALA A 320 15.52 -25.81 -5.34
CA ALA A 320 16.41 -25.30 -6.37
C ALA A 320 17.48 -26.35 -6.71
N ASN A 321 17.48 -26.79 -7.97
CA ASN A 321 18.50 -27.65 -8.56
C ASN A 321 19.51 -26.75 -9.28
N ILE A 322 20.72 -26.65 -8.72
CA ILE A 322 21.77 -25.74 -9.12
C ILE A 322 22.90 -26.56 -9.77
N LEU A 323 23.37 -26.11 -10.94
CA LEU A 323 24.51 -26.69 -11.63
C LEU A 323 25.65 -25.67 -11.71
N LEU A 324 26.73 -25.91 -10.97
CA LEU A 324 27.91 -25.04 -10.94
C LEU A 324 28.91 -25.41 -12.03
N THR A 325 29.53 -24.40 -12.63
CA THR A 325 30.61 -24.53 -13.61
C THR A 325 31.85 -23.79 -13.10
N ALA A 326 32.97 -24.49 -12.94
CA ALA A 326 34.22 -23.89 -12.49
C ALA A 326 34.78 -22.88 -13.52
N LYS A 327 35.21 -21.72 -13.05
CA LYS A 327 35.91 -20.72 -13.87
C LYS A 327 37.36 -21.14 -14.12
N ALA A 328 37.99 -20.56 -15.13
CA ALA A 328 39.38 -20.89 -15.51
C ALA A 328 40.34 -20.78 -14.31
N GLY A 329 41.15 -21.83 -14.11
CA GLY A 329 42.09 -21.93 -12.98
C GLY A 329 41.50 -22.57 -11.71
N TRP A 330 40.23 -22.97 -11.70
CA TRP A 330 39.56 -23.64 -10.59
C TRP A 330 39.03 -25.02 -10.97
N THR A 331 38.85 -25.90 -9.98
CA THR A 331 38.29 -27.24 -10.17
C THR A 331 37.27 -27.61 -9.11
N LEU A 332 36.25 -28.36 -9.52
CA LEU A 332 35.28 -29.01 -8.62
C LEU A 332 35.85 -30.30 -8.01
N THR A 333 36.92 -30.87 -8.59
CA THR A 333 37.57 -32.07 -8.05
C THR A 333 38.21 -31.77 -6.69
N GLY A 334 37.92 -32.62 -5.70
CA GLY A 334 38.31 -32.45 -4.31
C GLY A 334 37.28 -31.72 -3.45
N VAL A 335 36.21 -31.17 -4.04
CA VAL A 335 35.11 -30.56 -3.28
C VAL A 335 34.28 -31.66 -2.64
N ALA A 336 34.26 -31.66 -1.31
CA ALA A 336 33.55 -32.66 -0.52
C ALA A 336 32.02 -32.62 -0.73
N GLU A 337 31.37 -33.74 -0.41
CA GLU A 337 29.92 -33.80 -0.28
C GLU A 337 29.43 -32.76 0.75
N ASN A 338 28.28 -32.13 0.47
CA ASN A 338 27.63 -31.14 1.34
C ASN A 338 28.52 -29.94 1.73
N PHE A 339 29.46 -29.57 0.86
CA PHE A 339 30.31 -28.40 1.00
C PHE A 339 29.58 -27.08 0.76
N PHE A 340 28.68 -27.03 -0.23
CA PHE A 340 28.02 -25.78 -0.63
C PHE A 340 26.85 -25.40 0.27
N THR A 341 26.58 -24.09 0.35
CA THR A 341 25.50 -23.51 1.15
C THR A 341 24.71 -22.48 0.35
N VAL A 342 23.40 -22.45 0.58
CA VAL A 342 22.45 -21.47 0.03
C VAL A 342 21.68 -20.88 1.21
N ALA A 343 21.64 -19.56 1.31
CA ALA A 343 21.00 -18.88 2.43
C ALA A 343 19.51 -19.23 2.51
N GLY A 344 19.04 -19.68 3.67
CA GLY A 344 17.63 -20.03 3.90
C GLY A 344 17.18 -21.40 3.37
N ALA A 345 18.10 -22.24 2.88
CA ALA A 345 17.79 -23.59 2.40
C ALA A 345 18.59 -24.67 3.12
N THR A 346 18.03 -25.89 3.16
CA THR A 346 18.80 -27.10 3.45
C THR A 346 19.50 -27.54 2.17
N THR A 347 20.83 -27.62 2.18
CA THR A 347 21.65 -27.84 0.98
C THR A 347 22.35 -29.19 1.00
N THR A 348 22.42 -29.83 -0.17
CA THR A 348 23.22 -31.03 -0.41
C THR A 348 23.94 -30.91 -1.75
N ASN A 349 25.14 -31.47 -1.87
CA ASN A 349 25.82 -31.60 -3.16
C ASN A 349 26.56 -32.92 -3.26
N ILE A 350 26.65 -33.46 -4.47
CA ILE A 350 27.47 -34.64 -4.76
C ILE A 350 28.93 -34.20 -4.89
N GLU A 351 29.86 -34.94 -4.29
CA GLU A 351 31.30 -34.69 -4.39
C GLU A 351 31.74 -34.55 -5.87
N ASP A 352 32.70 -33.67 -6.14
CA ASP A 352 33.33 -33.47 -7.46
C ASP A 352 32.44 -33.04 -8.65
N THR A 353 31.11 -32.89 -8.49
CA THR A 353 30.18 -32.68 -9.62
C THR A 353 29.70 -31.25 -9.85
N GLY A 354 29.68 -30.41 -8.81
CA GLY A 354 29.03 -29.09 -8.86
C GLY A 354 27.49 -29.14 -8.93
N VAL A 355 26.87 -30.31 -8.77
CA VAL A 355 25.41 -30.46 -8.68
C VAL A 355 24.99 -30.23 -7.23
N VAL A 356 24.20 -29.18 -7.01
CA VAL A 356 23.73 -28.76 -5.69
C VAL A 356 22.21 -28.74 -5.65
N THR A 357 21.63 -29.29 -4.59
CA THR A 357 20.19 -29.26 -4.31
C THR A 357 19.96 -28.39 -3.08
N ALA A 358 19.10 -27.39 -3.19
CA ALA A 358 18.73 -26.50 -2.09
C ALA A 358 17.21 -26.56 -1.85
N ILE A 359 16.80 -27.11 -0.70
CA ILE A 359 15.39 -27.24 -0.32
C ILE A 359 15.03 -26.10 0.63
N PHE A 360 14.10 -25.25 0.22
CA PHE A 360 13.60 -24.14 1.04
C PHE A 360 12.41 -24.57 1.90
N PRO A 361 12.18 -23.93 3.06
CA PRO A 361 10.91 -24.02 3.78
C PRO A 361 9.73 -23.67 2.88
N SER A 362 8.53 -24.13 3.27
CA SER A 362 7.31 -23.77 2.54
C SER A 362 7.12 -22.25 2.48
N THR A 363 6.74 -21.72 1.33
CA THR A 363 6.35 -20.32 1.21
C THR A 363 5.22 -19.99 2.21
N PRO A 364 5.18 -18.77 2.76
CA PRO A 364 4.15 -18.37 3.71
C PRO A 364 2.74 -18.48 3.09
N SER A 365 1.76 -18.90 3.89
CA SER A 365 0.36 -18.94 3.46
C SER A 365 -0.21 -17.54 3.23
N ALA A 366 -1.18 -17.41 2.32
CA ALA A 366 -1.83 -16.13 2.06
C ALA A 366 -2.59 -15.63 3.31
N PRO A 367 -2.56 -14.32 3.62
CA PRO A 367 -3.46 -13.72 4.59
C PRO A 367 -4.91 -13.81 4.09
N THR A 368 -5.85 -13.95 5.02
CA THR A 368 -7.30 -14.02 4.75
C THR A 368 -8.01 -12.90 5.48
N ILE A 369 -8.96 -12.25 4.80
CA ILE A 369 -9.83 -11.23 5.41
C ILE A 369 -10.75 -11.92 6.42
N GLN A 370 -10.82 -11.39 7.64
CA GLN A 370 -11.72 -11.85 8.71
C GLN A 370 -12.99 -11.01 8.79
N SER A 371 -12.88 -9.70 8.57
CA SER A 371 -14.03 -8.79 8.55
C SER A 371 -13.75 -7.58 7.67
N ALA A 372 -14.82 -6.98 7.15
CA ALA A 372 -14.79 -5.69 6.48
C ALA A 372 -16.03 -4.89 6.93
N ASN A 373 -15.82 -3.70 7.48
CA ASN A 373 -16.89 -2.89 8.06
C ASN A 373 -16.68 -1.42 7.69
N THR A 374 -17.74 -0.69 7.35
CA THR A 374 -17.60 0.75 7.20
C THR A 374 -17.43 1.41 8.57
N ASN A 375 -16.88 2.63 8.58
CA ASN A 375 -17.07 3.53 9.71
C ASN A 375 -18.51 4.07 9.75
N GLU A 376 -18.88 4.75 10.82
CA GLU A 376 -20.24 5.27 11.03
C GLU A 376 -20.56 6.48 10.15
N ASP A 377 -19.53 7.15 9.66
CA ASP A 377 -19.63 8.23 8.69
C ASP A 377 -19.70 7.72 7.24
N GLY A 378 -19.48 6.43 6.99
CA GLY A 378 -19.43 5.82 5.67
C GLY A 378 -18.35 6.39 4.75
N THR A 379 -17.27 6.95 5.30
CA THR A 379 -16.13 7.50 4.55
C THR A 379 -14.97 6.52 4.43
N GLU A 380 -14.97 5.45 5.23
CA GLU A 380 -13.88 4.49 5.30
C GLU A 380 -14.41 3.05 5.44
N ILE A 381 -13.63 2.08 4.97
CA ILE A 381 -13.83 0.65 5.24
C ILE A 381 -12.63 0.12 6.02
N PHE A 382 -12.88 -0.46 7.19
CA PHE A 382 -11.91 -1.18 8.00
C PHE A 382 -11.93 -2.67 7.65
N MET A 383 -10.79 -3.19 7.21
CA MET A 383 -10.58 -4.61 6.97
C MET A 383 -9.66 -5.21 8.02
N SER A 384 -9.99 -6.40 8.53
CA SER A 384 -9.11 -7.17 9.42
C SER A 384 -8.61 -8.45 8.74
N PHE A 385 -7.41 -8.89 9.11
CA PHE A 385 -6.73 -10.06 8.55
C PHE A 385 -6.34 -11.05 9.64
N ASN A 386 -6.19 -12.32 9.26
CA ASN A 386 -5.66 -13.35 10.17
C ASN A 386 -4.14 -13.28 10.41
N LYS A 387 -3.46 -12.34 9.75
CA LYS A 387 -2.02 -12.13 9.85
C LYS A 387 -1.72 -10.64 9.92
N ALA A 388 -0.58 -10.31 10.51
CA ALA A 388 -0.01 -8.98 10.37
C ALA A 388 0.38 -8.72 8.91
N MET A 389 0.06 -7.53 8.43
CA MET A 389 0.21 -7.03 7.08
C MET A 389 1.37 -6.03 7.01
N ASN A 390 2.05 -6.00 5.87
CA ASN A 390 2.95 -4.91 5.51
C ASN A 390 2.14 -3.71 5.00
N ASP A 391 2.74 -2.52 5.00
CA ASP A 391 2.08 -1.29 4.56
C ASP A 391 1.63 -1.41 3.08
N PRO A 392 0.34 -1.22 2.77
CA PRO A 392 -0.22 -1.37 1.43
C PRO A 392 0.10 -0.19 0.50
N ILE A 393 1.38 0.15 0.34
CA ILE A 393 1.84 1.30 -0.48
C ILE A 393 1.33 1.19 -1.92
N ASN A 394 0.65 2.23 -2.41
CA ASN A 394 0.10 2.36 -3.77
C ASN A 394 -0.86 1.22 -4.18
N ALA A 395 -1.61 0.66 -3.23
CA ALA A 395 -2.51 -0.46 -3.47
C ALA A 395 -3.95 -0.05 -3.83
N GLU A 396 -4.29 1.25 -3.76
CA GLU A 396 -5.65 1.75 -4.02
C GLU A 396 -6.17 1.36 -5.41
N GLY A 397 -5.31 1.34 -6.43
CA GLY A 397 -5.68 0.92 -7.79
C GLY A 397 -6.03 -0.58 -7.92
N ASN A 398 -5.70 -1.39 -6.91
CA ASN A 398 -6.00 -2.82 -6.90
C ASN A 398 -7.32 -3.16 -6.20
N PHE A 399 -7.88 -2.23 -5.43
CA PHE A 399 -9.15 -2.41 -4.73
C PHE A 399 -10.25 -1.58 -5.36
N TYR A 400 -11.45 -2.15 -5.36
CA TYR A 400 -12.68 -1.39 -5.62
C TYR A 400 -13.82 -2.04 -4.86
N PHE A 401 -14.92 -1.32 -4.69
CA PHE A 401 -16.13 -1.87 -4.11
C PHE A 401 -17.34 -1.53 -4.96
N THR A 402 -18.46 -2.22 -4.73
CA THR A 402 -19.73 -1.86 -5.33
C THR A 402 -20.71 -1.43 -4.25
N GLU A 403 -21.39 -0.32 -4.48
CA GLU A 403 -22.53 0.16 -3.71
C GLU A 403 -23.82 -0.06 -4.52
N ASN A 404 -24.70 -0.94 -4.06
CA ASN A 404 -25.91 -1.32 -4.80
C ASN A 404 -25.62 -1.70 -6.28
N ALA A 405 -24.53 -2.44 -6.49
CA ALA A 405 -23.97 -2.84 -7.79
C ALA A 405 -23.26 -1.74 -8.62
N ALA A 406 -23.22 -0.48 -8.17
CA ALA A 406 -22.43 0.57 -8.81
C ALA A 406 -20.97 0.56 -8.30
N THR A 407 -20.00 0.48 -9.20
CA THR A 407 -18.56 0.46 -8.84
C THR A 407 -18.09 1.81 -8.31
N ARG A 408 -17.34 1.78 -7.21
CA ARG A 408 -16.73 2.92 -6.53
C ARG A 408 -15.29 2.58 -6.11
N TYR A 409 -14.49 3.62 -5.84
CA TYR A 409 -13.04 3.50 -5.64
C TYR A 409 -12.59 4.12 -4.32
N PHE A 410 -11.33 3.86 -3.98
CA PHE A 410 -10.68 4.35 -2.77
C PHE A 410 -9.67 5.44 -3.13
N SER A 411 -9.59 6.48 -2.31
CA SER A 411 -8.59 7.54 -2.42
C SER A 411 -7.25 7.15 -1.80
N SER A 412 -7.27 6.26 -0.81
CA SER A 412 -6.05 5.75 -0.16
C SER A 412 -6.32 4.44 0.58
N ILE A 413 -5.24 3.68 0.79
CA ILE A 413 -5.24 2.48 1.63
C ILE A 413 -4.03 2.55 2.56
N SER A 414 -4.23 2.24 3.84
CA SER A 414 -3.15 2.26 4.84
C SER A 414 -3.41 1.22 5.93
N LEU A 415 -2.39 0.92 6.75
CA LEU A 415 -2.60 0.16 7.98
C LEU A 415 -3.25 1.03 9.05
N VAL A 416 -4.09 0.41 9.89
CA VAL A 416 -4.55 1.07 11.11
C VAL A 416 -3.34 1.35 12.02
N PRO A 417 -3.13 2.58 12.51
CA PRO A 417 -1.99 2.91 13.37
C PRO A 417 -1.88 1.97 14.57
N HIS A 418 -0.71 1.37 14.77
CA HIS A 418 -0.43 0.38 15.83
C HIS A 418 -1.19 -0.96 15.73
N HIS A 419 -1.99 -1.17 14.68
CA HIS A 419 -2.76 -2.39 14.43
C HIS A 419 -2.40 -2.97 13.06
N ASN A 420 -1.27 -3.66 12.98
CA ASN A 420 -0.75 -4.18 11.71
C ASN A 420 -1.58 -5.32 11.10
N SER A 421 -2.63 -5.82 11.74
CA SER A 421 -3.56 -6.81 11.15
C SER A 421 -4.83 -6.18 10.59
N GLU A 422 -4.89 -4.84 10.54
CA GLU A 422 -6.05 -4.09 10.08
C GLU A 422 -5.64 -3.04 9.05
N MET A 423 -6.47 -2.84 8.03
CA MET A 423 -6.30 -1.84 6.98
C MET A 423 -7.49 -0.89 6.93
N ILE A 424 -7.21 0.37 6.63
CA ILE A 424 -8.19 1.44 6.39
C ILE A 424 -8.20 1.71 4.89
N LEU A 425 -9.39 1.69 4.31
CA LEU A 425 -9.63 2.00 2.90
C LEU A 425 -10.50 3.26 2.85
N ALA A 426 -9.89 4.40 2.55
CA ALA A 426 -10.58 5.69 2.47
C ALA A 426 -11.30 5.82 1.13
N ILE A 427 -12.55 6.27 1.15
CA ILE A 427 -13.39 6.35 -0.04
C ILE A 427 -13.05 7.62 -0.83
N ASP A 428 -13.07 7.54 -2.16
CA ASP A 428 -12.63 8.65 -3.04
C ASP A 428 -13.66 9.79 -3.16
N ASP A 429 -14.94 9.44 -3.05
CA ASP A 429 -16.07 10.34 -3.31
C ASP A 429 -17.07 10.38 -2.13
N ALA A 430 -18.35 10.64 -2.40
CA ALA A 430 -19.35 10.91 -1.37
C ALA A 430 -19.48 9.76 -0.34
N PRO A 431 -19.81 10.01 0.94
CA PRO A 431 -19.99 8.92 1.88
C PRO A 431 -20.98 7.85 1.41
N ILE A 432 -20.75 6.59 1.77
CA ILE A 432 -21.66 5.47 1.51
C ILE A 432 -23.07 5.80 1.99
N ALA A 433 -24.07 5.46 1.18
CA ALA A 433 -25.46 5.63 1.58
C ALA A 433 -25.86 4.67 2.70
N HIS A 434 -26.68 5.18 3.62
CA HIS A 434 -27.30 4.38 4.67
C HIS A 434 -28.14 3.26 4.04
N GLY A 435 -28.02 2.04 4.56
CA GLY A 435 -28.70 0.84 4.08
C GLY A 435 -28.17 0.25 2.76
N ALA A 436 -27.13 0.83 2.15
CA ALA A 436 -26.60 0.32 0.89
C ALA A 436 -25.94 -1.06 1.03
N SER A 437 -26.11 -1.91 0.01
CA SER A 437 -25.44 -3.21 -0.09
C SER A 437 -24.02 -3.04 -0.66
N LEU A 438 -23.03 -3.60 0.05
CA LEU A 438 -21.62 -3.40 -0.24
C LEU A 438 -20.90 -4.73 -0.51
N GLN A 439 -20.05 -4.73 -1.55
CA GLN A 439 -19.19 -5.85 -1.92
C GLN A 439 -17.81 -5.33 -2.31
N LEU A 440 -16.76 -5.94 -1.76
CA LEU A 440 -15.36 -5.57 -1.97
C LEU A 440 -14.67 -6.52 -2.95
N TYR A 441 -13.77 -5.97 -3.75
CA TYR A 441 -12.99 -6.66 -4.75
C TYR A 441 -11.52 -6.25 -4.67
N TYR A 442 -10.63 -7.20 -4.95
CA TYR A 442 -9.20 -7.01 -5.01
C TYR A 442 -8.59 -7.79 -6.17
N SER A 443 -7.91 -7.07 -7.06
CA SER A 443 -7.08 -7.66 -8.10
C SER A 443 -5.64 -7.81 -7.56
N PRO A 444 -5.05 -9.01 -7.56
CA PRO A 444 -3.74 -9.25 -6.94
C PRO A 444 -2.65 -8.25 -7.35
N GLY A 445 -2.00 -7.68 -6.35
CA GLY A 445 -0.87 -6.75 -6.44
C GLY A 445 0.18 -7.11 -5.36
N TYR A 446 0.87 -6.10 -4.80
CA TYR A 446 1.98 -6.31 -3.84
C TYR A 446 1.56 -6.34 -2.36
N ILE A 447 0.28 -6.60 -2.04
CA ILE A 447 -0.17 -6.70 -0.65
C ILE A 447 0.35 -8.00 -0.02
N THR A 448 1.12 -7.87 1.05
CA THR A 448 1.77 -9.00 1.72
C THR A 448 1.61 -8.94 3.24
N SER A 449 1.60 -10.10 3.88
CA SER A 449 1.79 -10.24 5.32
C SER A 449 3.25 -10.10 5.72
N THR A 450 3.51 -9.75 6.98
CA THR A 450 4.87 -9.57 7.53
C THR A 450 5.71 -10.84 7.47
N ASP A 451 5.08 -12.02 7.42
CA ASP A 451 5.74 -13.31 7.21
C ASP A 451 6.03 -13.62 5.74
N GLY A 452 5.59 -12.78 4.79
CA GLY A 452 5.84 -12.89 3.34
C GLY A 452 4.71 -13.50 2.51
N GLY A 453 3.52 -13.71 3.09
CA GLY A 453 2.36 -14.25 2.38
C GLY A 453 1.64 -13.19 1.55
N SER A 454 1.39 -13.44 0.25
CA SER A 454 0.67 -12.49 -0.60
C SER A 454 -0.85 -12.64 -0.47
N LEU A 455 -1.58 -11.53 -0.37
CA LEU A 455 -3.04 -11.54 -0.35
C LEU A 455 -3.57 -12.08 -1.69
N ALA A 456 -4.44 -13.08 -1.63
CA ALA A 456 -5.08 -13.65 -2.81
C ALA A 456 -6.13 -12.69 -3.38
N SER A 457 -6.53 -12.90 -4.65
CA SER A 457 -7.63 -12.13 -5.26
C SER A 457 -8.89 -12.23 -4.41
N VAL A 458 -9.55 -11.09 -4.19
CA VAL A 458 -10.82 -11.05 -3.48
C VAL A 458 -11.92 -10.78 -4.48
N THR A 459 -12.93 -11.65 -4.50
CA THR A 459 -14.11 -11.49 -5.36
C THR A 459 -15.35 -11.45 -4.49
N ASN A 460 -16.10 -10.35 -4.58
CA ASN A 460 -17.43 -10.23 -3.98
C ASN A 460 -17.44 -10.51 -2.46
N TYR A 461 -16.53 -9.87 -1.72
CA TYR A 461 -16.47 -10.00 -0.27
C TYR A 461 -17.48 -9.05 0.38
N HIS A 462 -18.37 -9.59 1.21
CA HIS A 462 -19.40 -8.77 1.85
C HIS A 462 -18.79 -7.77 2.84
N VAL A 463 -19.19 -6.50 2.73
CA VAL A 463 -18.83 -5.46 3.69
C VAL A 463 -20.05 -5.11 4.51
N ASN A 464 -19.92 -5.12 5.84
CA ASN A 464 -20.96 -4.67 6.74
C ASN A 464 -21.04 -3.15 6.68
N ASN A 465 -22.18 -2.63 6.24
CA ASN A 465 -22.44 -1.20 6.25
C ASN A 465 -22.88 -0.78 7.66
N ASN A 466 -22.05 0.00 8.33
CA ASN A 466 -22.30 0.57 9.66
C ASN A 466 -22.63 2.07 9.60
N LYS A 467 -22.85 2.63 8.39
CA LYS A 467 -23.21 4.04 8.21
C LYS A 467 -24.44 4.38 9.05
N LEU A 468 -24.27 5.34 9.96
CA LEU A 468 -25.37 5.90 10.72
C LEU A 468 -26.01 7.06 9.95
N THR A 469 -27.33 7.17 10.08
CA THR A 469 -28.09 8.30 9.53
C THR A 469 -28.79 9.07 10.65
N ALA A 470 -29.08 10.36 10.43
CA ALA A 470 -29.91 11.09 11.37
C ALA A 470 -31.37 10.66 11.20
N ILE A 471 -32.12 10.59 12.30
CA ILE A 471 -33.51 10.14 12.27
C ILE A 471 -34.41 11.06 11.44
N LYS A 472 -34.07 12.36 11.31
CA LYS A 472 -34.76 13.31 10.43
C LYS A 472 -34.57 13.03 8.93
N ASP A 473 -33.51 12.32 8.57
CA ASP A 473 -33.22 11.96 7.18
C ASP A 473 -33.90 10.62 6.80
N LEU A 474 -34.59 9.97 7.75
CA LEU A 474 -35.33 8.73 7.49
C LEU A 474 -36.67 9.00 6.80
N PRO A 475 -37.07 8.16 5.83
CA PRO A 475 -38.40 8.22 5.25
C PRO A 475 -39.50 8.05 6.30
N THR A 476 -40.63 8.76 6.14
CA THR A 476 -41.83 8.46 6.92
C THR A 476 -42.28 7.02 6.69
N GLY A 477 -42.70 6.36 7.77
CA GLY A 477 -43.02 4.94 7.78
C GLY A 477 -41.90 4.03 8.25
N THR A 478 -40.66 4.54 8.35
CA THR A 478 -39.52 3.77 8.87
C THR A 478 -39.75 3.38 10.32
N ILE A 479 -39.47 2.11 10.65
CA ILE A 479 -39.52 1.60 12.02
C ILE A 479 -38.16 1.81 12.68
N VAL A 480 -38.17 2.35 13.88
CA VAL A 480 -37.00 2.60 14.71
C VAL A 480 -37.26 2.15 16.15
N TYR A 481 -36.22 1.79 16.89
CA TYR A 481 -36.37 1.33 18.27
C TYR A 481 -35.10 1.59 19.09
N ASP A 482 -35.21 1.54 20.42
CA ASP A 482 -34.05 1.46 21.31
C ASP A 482 -34.01 0.06 21.93
N SER A 483 -32.94 -0.69 21.69
CA SER A 483 -32.85 -2.09 22.13
C SER A 483 -32.81 -2.25 23.65
N GLN A 484 -32.63 -1.16 24.40
CA GLN A 484 -32.61 -1.14 25.87
C GLN A 484 -33.93 -0.66 26.49
N SER A 485 -34.88 -0.16 25.70
CA SER A 485 -36.16 0.38 26.16
C SER A 485 -37.28 -0.65 26.05
N TYR A 486 -37.30 -1.61 26.98
CA TYR A 486 -38.30 -2.68 27.02
C TYR A 486 -39.60 -2.27 27.71
N TRP A 487 -40.70 -2.74 27.16
CA TRP A 487 -42.03 -2.57 27.73
C TRP A 487 -42.84 -3.87 27.67
N GLN A 488 -43.73 -4.07 28.65
CA GLN A 488 -44.65 -5.20 28.65
C GLN A 488 -45.90 -4.88 27.84
N HIS A 489 -46.01 -5.43 26.62
CA HIS A 489 -47.13 -5.18 25.71
C HIS A 489 -48.42 -5.89 26.20
N ARG A 490 -49.21 -5.21 27.04
CA ARG A 490 -50.44 -5.77 27.66
C ARG A 490 -51.68 -5.53 26.79
N THR A 491 -51.88 -6.34 25.76
CA THR A 491 -52.83 -6.06 24.66
C THR A 491 -54.19 -6.76 24.75
N GLY A 492 -54.35 -7.78 25.59
CA GLY A 492 -55.60 -8.52 25.76
C GLY A 492 -56.66 -7.79 26.60
N LEU A 493 -57.87 -8.37 26.61
CA LEU A 493 -59.04 -7.81 27.29
C LEU A 493 -58.76 -7.62 28.79
N ASN A 494 -59.22 -6.51 29.39
CA ASN A 494 -58.95 -6.18 30.80
C ASN A 494 -57.45 -6.17 31.16
N TYR A 495 -56.57 -5.71 30.27
CA TYR A 495 -55.12 -5.72 30.48
C TYR A 495 -54.51 -7.13 30.62
N SER A 496 -55.24 -8.18 30.20
CA SER A 496 -54.73 -9.56 30.19
C SER A 496 -53.87 -9.83 28.95
N GLY A 497 -53.10 -10.91 28.92
CA GLY A 497 -52.14 -11.23 27.84
C GLY A 497 -50.81 -11.72 28.40
N THR A 498 -49.90 -12.20 27.53
CA THR A 498 -48.59 -12.73 27.96
C THR A 498 -47.67 -11.65 28.52
N GLY A 499 -47.88 -10.37 28.17
CA GLY A 499 -47.06 -9.25 28.65
C GLY A 499 -45.62 -9.38 28.19
N GLU A 500 -45.42 -9.87 26.95
CA GLU A 500 -44.11 -10.02 26.35
C GLU A 500 -43.34 -8.72 26.47
N ASN A 501 -42.17 -8.85 27.07
CA ASN A 501 -41.31 -7.73 27.39
C ASN A 501 -40.34 -7.58 26.22
N GLU A 502 -40.63 -6.66 25.34
CA GLU A 502 -39.90 -6.40 24.10
C GLU A 502 -39.60 -4.91 23.93
N PRO A 503 -38.64 -4.52 23.09
CA PRO A 503 -38.39 -3.11 22.80
C PRO A 503 -39.62 -2.44 22.20
N VAL A 504 -39.90 -1.20 22.62
CA VAL A 504 -40.95 -0.42 21.97
C VAL A 504 -40.47 0.00 20.58
N GLU A 505 -41.11 -0.55 19.55
CA GLU A 505 -40.93 -0.10 18.18
C GLU A 505 -41.72 1.19 17.92
N TRP A 506 -41.11 2.08 17.16
CA TRP A 506 -41.67 3.37 16.80
C TRP A 506 -41.66 3.54 15.29
N ILE A 507 -42.65 4.23 14.76
CA ILE A 507 -42.73 4.62 13.36
C ILE A 507 -42.48 6.12 13.22
N VAL A 508 -41.59 6.50 12.30
CA VAL A 508 -41.36 7.89 11.90
C VAL A 508 -42.61 8.41 11.20
N VAL A 509 -43.24 9.46 11.75
CA VAL A 509 -44.53 9.96 11.24
C VAL A 509 -44.54 11.43 10.84
N ALA A 510 -43.68 12.27 11.39
CA ALA A 510 -43.60 13.67 11.00
C ALA A 510 -42.25 14.30 11.37
N GLU A 511 -41.88 15.37 10.67
CA GLU A 511 -40.84 16.29 11.11
C GLU A 511 -41.49 17.55 11.69
N GLY A 512 -40.97 18.02 12.82
CA GLY A 512 -41.30 19.33 13.34
C GLY A 512 -42.68 19.50 13.97
N HIS A 513 -43.34 18.40 14.29
CA HIS A 513 -44.66 18.46 14.91
C HIS A 513 -44.58 19.13 16.28
N TYR A 514 -45.28 20.26 16.42
CA TYR A 514 -45.22 21.13 17.60
C TYR A 514 -43.84 21.70 17.96
N SER A 515 -42.87 21.64 17.04
CA SER A 515 -41.62 22.35 17.28
C SER A 515 -41.89 23.85 17.31
N THR A 516 -41.40 24.49 18.36
CA THR A 516 -41.36 25.95 18.50
C THR A 516 -39.99 26.51 18.14
N THR A 517 -39.03 25.65 17.76
CA THR A 517 -37.69 26.09 17.36
C THR A 517 -37.64 26.50 15.89
N PRO A 518 -36.84 27.52 15.53
CA PRO A 518 -36.77 28.04 14.15
C PRO A 518 -36.37 27.02 13.08
N ASN A 519 -35.67 25.95 13.47
CA ASN A 519 -35.08 24.98 12.54
C ASN A 519 -35.88 23.68 12.43
N ASN A 520 -36.94 23.50 13.23
CA ASN A 520 -37.86 22.37 13.12
C ASN A 520 -37.20 20.97 13.23
N ASP A 521 -36.04 20.87 13.87
CA ASP A 521 -35.21 19.67 13.92
C ASP A 521 -35.78 18.52 14.81
N SER A 522 -37.06 18.53 15.18
CA SER A 522 -37.66 17.41 15.92
C SER A 522 -38.24 16.37 14.97
N VAL A 523 -38.18 15.10 15.31
CA VAL A 523 -38.91 14.03 14.62
C VAL A 523 -39.98 13.48 15.54
N THR A 524 -41.17 13.28 15.00
CA THR A 524 -42.30 12.70 15.71
C THR A 524 -42.35 11.23 15.42
N LEU A 525 -42.41 10.46 16.50
CA LEU A 525 -42.50 9.03 16.50
C LEU A 525 -43.81 8.62 17.16
N LEU A 526 -44.55 7.72 16.51
CA LEU A 526 -45.69 7.03 17.10
C LEU A 526 -45.26 5.61 17.41
N SER A 527 -45.75 4.99 18.48
CA SER A 527 -45.52 3.56 18.66
C SER A 527 -46.04 2.77 17.44
N ASN A 528 -45.21 1.86 16.91
CA ASN A 528 -45.58 1.01 15.78
C ASN A 528 -46.78 0.13 16.17
N GLU A 529 -46.80 -0.32 17.42
CA GLU A 529 -47.84 -1.16 18.00
C GLU A 529 -48.49 -0.51 19.22
N MET A 530 -49.61 -1.09 19.63
CA MET A 530 -50.29 -0.71 20.86
C MET A 530 -49.48 -1.21 22.06
N ILE A 531 -49.03 -0.30 22.92
CA ILE A 531 -48.22 -0.66 24.10
C ILE A 531 -49.04 -1.30 25.22
N GLY A 532 -50.37 -1.20 25.13
CA GLY A 532 -51.31 -1.82 26.05
C GLY A 532 -52.69 -1.17 25.98
N ARG A 533 -53.65 -1.73 26.73
CA ARG A 533 -54.95 -1.11 26.94
C ARG A 533 -54.95 -0.38 28.28
N TYR A 534 -55.34 0.88 28.34
CA TYR A 534 -55.46 1.63 29.59
C TYR A 534 -56.82 2.34 29.70
N LYS A 535 -57.34 2.52 30.91
CA LYS A 535 -58.43 3.47 31.18
C LYS A 535 -57.89 4.88 30.98
N TYR A 536 -58.76 5.77 30.54
CA TYR A 536 -58.40 7.18 30.44
C TYR A 536 -58.28 7.79 31.83
N ASP A 537 -59.28 7.55 32.68
CA ASP A 537 -59.27 7.83 34.13
C ASP A 537 -59.80 6.64 34.93
N GLY A 538 -59.09 6.25 35.98
CA GLY A 538 -59.43 5.15 36.86
C GLY A 538 -60.36 5.53 38.02
N VAL A 539 -60.31 6.80 38.48
CA VAL A 539 -61.00 7.27 39.70
C VAL A 539 -61.78 8.57 39.44
N PRO A 540 -62.99 8.77 40.03
CA PRO A 540 -63.72 10.03 39.89
C PRO A 540 -63.06 11.18 40.66
N PRO A 541 -63.23 12.45 40.24
CA PRO A 541 -63.96 12.90 39.03
C PRO A 541 -63.18 12.61 37.74
N VAL A 542 -63.90 12.37 36.65
CA VAL A 542 -63.31 12.20 35.31
C VAL A 542 -62.64 13.50 34.87
N SER A 543 -61.47 13.41 34.23
CA SER A 543 -60.80 14.59 33.73
C SER A 543 -61.61 15.21 32.57
N SER A 544 -61.84 16.51 32.64
CA SER A 544 -62.56 17.24 31.59
C SER A 544 -61.71 17.49 30.34
N ASP A 545 -60.39 17.29 30.45
CA ASP A 545 -59.42 17.46 29.38
C ASP A 545 -58.18 16.57 29.55
N TRP A 546 -57.19 16.75 28.68
CA TRP A 546 -55.92 16.02 28.70
C TRP A 546 -55.03 16.39 29.88
N GLU A 547 -55.10 17.63 30.39
CA GLU A 547 -54.16 18.16 31.39
C GLU A 547 -54.24 17.36 32.69
N ASP A 548 -55.47 17.07 33.12
CA ASP A 548 -55.80 16.37 34.37
C ASP A 548 -55.93 14.84 34.21
N SER A 549 -55.65 14.28 33.03
CA SER A 549 -55.85 12.85 32.75
C SER A 549 -54.88 11.94 33.52
N GLU A 550 -55.41 10.87 34.14
CA GLU A 550 -54.58 9.85 34.79
C GLU A 550 -53.68 9.11 33.77
N LEU A 551 -54.20 8.86 32.56
CA LEU A 551 -53.44 8.24 31.48
C LEU A 551 -52.26 9.10 31.04
N ARG A 552 -52.43 10.42 30.95
CA ARG A 552 -51.34 11.36 30.66
C ARG A 552 -50.24 11.27 31.73
N ASN A 553 -50.63 11.28 33.01
CA ASN A 553 -49.69 11.17 34.11
C ASN A 553 -48.92 9.83 34.06
N TRP A 554 -49.62 8.73 33.78
CA TRP A 554 -49.01 7.41 33.64
C TRP A 554 -48.00 7.35 32.46
N LEU A 555 -48.33 7.93 31.31
CA LEU A 555 -47.44 8.00 30.14
C LEU A 555 -46.13 8.75 30.46
N ASN A 556 -46.23 9.89 31.15
CA ASN A 556 -45.09 10.76 31.45
C ASN A 556 -44.31 10.36 32.71
N THR A 557 -44.79 9.38 33.48
CA THR A 557 -44.11 8.87 34.66
C THR A 557 -43.72 7.41 34.49
N THR A 558 -44.68 6.50 34.60
CA THR A 558 -44.41 5.06 34.61
C THR A 558 -43.86 4.63 33.26
N PHE A 559 -44.59 4.84 32.17
CA PHE A 559 -44.15 4.40 30.84
C PHE A 559 -42.84 5.04 30.39
N TYR A 560 -42.73 6.39 30.46
CA TYR A 560 -41.50 7.10 30.11
C TYR A 560 -40.27 6.65 30.91
N ASN A 561 -40.43 6.33 32.21
CA ASN A 561 -39.29 5.92 33.04
C ASN A 561 -38.76 4.51 32.73
N HIS A 562 -39.47 3.70 31.94
CA HIS A 562 -38.95 2.42 31.44
C HIS A 562 -37.90 2.57 30.34
N PHE A 563 -37.82 3.75 29.72
CA PHE A 563 -36.83 4.00 28.69
C PHE A 563 -35.42 4.13 29.24
N SER A 564 -34.46 3.69 28.44
CA SER A 564 -33.04 3.87 28.72
C SER A 564 -32.70 5.37 28.87
N ASN A 565 -31.66 5.69 29.63
CA ASN A 565 -31.27 7.09 29.83
C ASN A 565 -30.82 7.75 28.53
N SER A 566 -30.06 7.03 27.69
CA SER A 566 -29.63 7.51 26.37
C SER A 566 -30.82 7.83 25.47
N PHE A 567 -31.86 6.97 25.46
CA PHE A 567 -33.07 7.26 24.69
C PHE A 567 -33.82 8.48 25.23
N LYS A 568 -33.98 8.58 26.56
CA LYS A 568 -34.66 9.71 27.22
C LYS A 568 -33.99 11.06 26.97
N ASP A 569 -32.66 11.10 26.89
CA ASP A 569 -31.91 12.35 26.63
C ASP A 569 -32.24 12.96 25.26
N ASN A 570 -32.78 12.16 24.33
CA ASN A 570 -33.20 12.63 23.01
C ASN A 570 -34.68 12.98 22.95
N ILE A 571 -35.50 12.50 23.89
CA ILE A 571 -36.93 12.81 23.92
C ILE A 571 -37.12 14.26 24.35
N LEU A 572 -37.73 15.03 23.46
CA LEU A 572 -37.99 16.45 23.65
C LEU A 572 -39.21 16.67 24.53
N SER A 573 -39.13 17.68 25.40
CA SER A 573 -40.33 18.18 26.07
C SER A 573 -41.16 18.94 25.05
N THR A 574 -42.37 18.46 24.78
CA THR A 574 -43.25 19.00 23.75
C THR A 574 -44.35 19.84 24.39
N LEU A 575 -44.54 21.06 23.89
CA LEU A 575 -45.67 21.89 24.24
C LEU A 575 -46.90 21.43 23.43
N VAL A 576 -47.72 20.55 24.01
CA VAL A 576 -48.85 19.91 23.34
C VAL A 576 -50.10 20.79 23.48
N PRO A 577 -50.69 21.29 22.38
CA PRO A 577 -51.89 22.14 22.42
C PRO A 577 -53.16 21.29 22.59
N ASN A 578 -53.91 21.52 23.66
CA ASN A 578 -55.14 20.80 23.99
C ASN A 578 -56.36 21.73 23.79
N LYS A 579 -57.27 21.32 22.90
CA LYS A 579 -58.52 22.02 22.65
C LYS A 579 -59.68 21.25 23.28
N THR A 580 -60.52 21.95 24.05
CA THR A 580 -61.76 21.36 24.59
C THR A 580 -62.90 21.40 23.56
N TYR A 581 -63.92 20.56 23.74
CA TYR A 581 -64.97 20.31 22.74
C TYR A 581 -65.68 21.58 22.21
N ASP A 582 -65.96 22.56 23.07
CA ASP A 582 -66.79 23.74 22.73
C ASP A 582 -66.08 25.09 23.02
N SER A 583 -64.77 25.08 23.25
CA SER A 583 -64.02 26.31 23.51
C SER A 583 -63.02 26.61 22.41
N ASP A 584 -62.93 27.89 22.04
CA ASP A 584 -61.85 28.40 21.18
C ASP A 584 -60.54 28.61 21.97
N ILE A 585 -60.54 28.27 23.27
CA ILE A 585 -59.36 28.36 24.13
C ILE A 585 -58.53 27.10 23.96
N ILE A 586 -57.26 27.28 23.61
CA ILE A 586 -56.27 26.20 23.51
C ILE A 586 -55.41 26.24 24.78
N SER A 587 -55.59 25.28 25.68
CA SER A 587 -54.66 25.04 26.79
C SER A 587 -53.43 24.29 26.27
N HIS A 588 -52.35 24.24 27.06
CA HIS A 588 -51.15 23.52 26.66
C HIS A 588 -50.61 22.70 27.82
N THR A 589 -50.18 21.47 27.53
CA THR A 589 -49.40 20.64 28.44
C THR A 589 -47.95 20.59 27.97
N THR A 590 -47.02 20.33 28.90
CA THR A 590 -45.64 19.99 28.53
C THR A 590 -45.43 18.51 28.78
N ASP A 591 -45.28 17.75 27.70
CA ASP A 591 -45.29 16.29 27.72
C ASP A 591 -44.02 15.73 27.05
N LYS A 592 -43.46 14.67 27.64
CA LYS A 592 -42.42 13.82 27.01
C LYS A 592 -43.08 12.74 26.14
N VAL A 593 -44.22 12.24 26.59
CA VAL A 593 -45.03 11.25 25.90
C VAL A 593 -46.47 11.72 25.89
N PHE A 594 -47.10 11.75 24.71
CA PHE A 594 -48.49 12.19 24.55
C PHE A 594 -49.27 11.23 23.65
N MET A 595 -50.53 11.55 23.37
CA MET A 595 -51.37 10.79 22.43
C MET A 595 -51.82 11.67 21.26
N PRO A 596 -52.13 11.10 20.10
CA PRO A 596 -52.69 11.88 19.00
C PRO A 596 -54.11 12.38 19.36
N SER A 597 -54.43 13.59 18.92
CA SER A 597 -55.76 14.19 18.89
C SER A 597 -56.52 13.70 17.66
N THR A 598 -57.83 13.89 17.66
CA THR A 598 -58.69 13.54 16.53
C THR A 598 -58.29 14.27 15.25
N THR A 599 -57.90 15.53 15.35
CA THR A 599 -57.44 16.36 14.23
C THR A 599 -56.12 15.85 13.66
N GLU A 600 -55.20 15.43 14.53
CA GLU A 600 -53.94 14.79 14.12
C GLU A 600 -54.16 13.49 13.38
N LEU A 601 -55.27 12.82 13.68
CA LEU A 601 -55.76 11.63 13.01
C LEU A 601 -56.70 11.96 11.83
N GLY A 602 -56.77 13.22 11.40
CA GLY A 602 -57.51 13.63 10.20
C GLY A 602 -59.02 13.84 10.38
N ALA A 603 -59.51 14.01 11.61
CA ALA A 603 -60.88 14.46 11.84
C ALA A 603 -61.07 15.93 11.45
N THR A 604 -62.09 16.22 10.66
CA THR A 604 -62.36 17.57 10.12
C THR A 604 -63.20 18.44 11.04
N LEU A 605 -63.75 17.89 12.12
CA LEU A 605 -64.63 18.62 13.04
C LEU A 605 -63.85 19.49 14.05
N TYR A 606 -62.52 19.33 14.15
CA TYR A 606 -61.71 19.87 15.27
C TYR A 606 -60.40 20.58 14.81
N THR A 607 -60.42 21.46 13.82
CA THR A 607 -59.24 21.87 12.98
C THR A 607 -58.20 22.86 13.55
N TYR A 608 -57.65 22.68 14.76
CA TYR A 608 -56.73 23.69 15.37
C TYR A 608 -55.34 23.19 15.77
N THR A 609 -55.05 21.91 15.58
CA THR A 609 -53.75 21.31 15.91
C THR A 609 -52.98 20.96 14.63
N ARG A 610 -51.66 20.76 14.75
CA ARG A 610 -50.83 20.35 13.60
C ARG A 610 -51.07 18.87 13.32
N VAL A 611 -51.35 18.50 12.07
CA VAL A 611 -51.64 17.11 11.69
C VAL A 611 -50.36 16.27 11.74
N VAL A 612 -50.40 15.11 12.40
CA VAL A 612 -49.29 14.14 12.34
C VAL A 612 -49.25 13.59 10.92
N GLY A 613 -48.08 13.56 10.28
CA GLY A 613 -47.94 13.18 8.88
C GLY A 613 -48.20 14.28 7.86
N SER A 614 -48.42 15.53 8.30
CA SER A 614 -48.59 16.69 7.40
C SER A 614 -47.39 16.98 6.49
N ASN A 615 -46.22 16.40 6.76
CA ASN A 615 -45.07 16.50 5.88
C ASN A 615 -44.87 15.30 4.93
N TRP A 616 -45.22 14.05 5.27
CA TRP A 616 -44.91 12.89 4.39
C TRP A 616 -45.75 11.61 4.66
N GLY A 617 -47.09 11.68 4.68
CA GLY A 617 -47.94 10.55 4.23
C GLY A 617 -48.57 9.60 5.26
N TYR A 618 -48.25 9.67 6.57
CA TYR A 618 -48.88 8.83 7.60
C TYR A 618 -50.17 9.48 8.19
N PHE A 619 -51.17 8.68 8.60
CA PHE A 619 -52.52 9.11 9.09
C PHE A 619 -53.46 9.81 8.08
N THR A 620 -53.12 9.79 6.80
CA THR A 620 -53.89 10.44 5.73
C THR A 620 -55.23 9.76 5.43
N ASP A 621 -55.41 8.50 5.85
CA ASP A 621 -56.60 7.71 5.59
C ASP A 621 -56.93 6.73 6.73
N ASN A 622 -58.08 6.04 6.61
CA ASN A 622 -58.52 5.06 7.60
C ASN A 622 -57.57 3.85 7.72
N THR A 623 -56.83 3.54 6.66
CA THR A 623 -55.88 2.41 6.62
C THR A 623 -54.65 2.69 7.48
N SER A 624 -54.14 3.92 7.44
CA SER A 624 -52.93 4.37 8.14
C SER A 624 -53.15 4.72 9.61
N ARG A 625 -54.40 4.83 10.07
CA ARG A 625 -54.78 5.11 11.49
C ARG A 625 -54.63 3.90 12.43
N ARG A 626 -53.99 2.81 12.01
CA ARG A 626 -53.58 1.64 12.84
C ARG A 626 -54.60 1.13 13.88
N ALA A 627 -55.89 1.17 13.56
CA ALA A 627 -56.92 0.52 14.36
C ALA A 627 -57.23 -0.91 13.88
N HIS A 628 -56.59 -1.36 12.80
CA HIS A 628 -56.86 -2.64 12.15
C HIS A 628 -55.81 -3.67 12.55
N PHE A 629 -56.14 -4.52 13.53
CA PHE A 629 -55.42 -5.76 13.70
C PHE A 629 -55.79 -6.68 12.53
N SER A 630 -54.81 -7.14 11.75
CA SER A 630 -55.03 -8.26 10.84
C SER A 630 -54.98 -9.56 11.66
N TYR A 631 -56.07 -9.88 12.37
CA TYR A 631 -56.29 -11.27 12.81
C TYR A 631 -57.35 -11.91 11.91
N PRO A 632 -57.11 -13.14 11.42
CA PRO A 632 -58.06 -13.80 10.57
C PRO A 632 -59.27 -14.25 11.39
N ASN A 633 -60.43 -13.68 11.04
CA ASN A 633 -61.72 -14.36 11.01
C ASN A 633 -62.46 -14.62 12.35
N THR A 634 -63.37 -13.68 12.65
CA THR A 634 -64.75 -13.82 13.19
C THR A 634 -65.08 -14.83 14.31
N ARG A 635 -65.63 -14.32 15.42
CA ARG A 635 -67.02 -14.58 15.91
C ARG A 635 -67.36 -13.94 17.27
N SER A 636 -66.48 -13.14 17.86
CA SER A 636 -66.81 -12.18 18.92
C SER A 636 -66.74 -10.78 18.30
N GLY A 637 -67.76 -9.94 18.50
CA GLY A 637 -67.79 -8.56 18.01
C GLY A 637 -66.80 -7.66 18.75
N GLU A 638 -65.51 -7.95 18.65
CA GLU A 638 -64.44 -7.24 19.34
C GLU A 638 -64.06 -6.00 18.54
N TYR A 639 -64.73 -4.89 18.86
CA TYR A 639 -64.38 -3.59 18.37
C TYR A 639 -63.01 -3.16 18.93
N ILE A 640 -62.06 -2.89 18.03
CA ILE A 640 -60.73 -2.43 18.41
C ILE A 640 -60.77 -0.90 18.41
N SER A 641 -60.61 -0.34 19.62
CA SER A 641 -60.56 1.10 19.83
C SER A 641 -59.31 1.50 20.57
N TYR A 642 -58.79 2.70 20.29
CA TYR A 642 -57.73 3.32 21.07
C TYR A 642 -58.06 4.78 21.41
N TRP A 643 -57.54 5.26 22.53
CA TRP A 643 -57.82 6.61 23.00
C TRP A 643 -57.16 7.67 22.12
N THR A 644 -57.85 8.79 21.96
CA THR A 644 -57.22 10.06 21.58
C THR A 644 -57.07 10.92 22.83
N ARG A 645 -56.32 12.02 22.75
CA ARG A 645 -56.32 13.06 23.81
C ARG A 645 -57.45 14.08 23.67
N SER A 646 -58.33 13.92 22.69
CA SER A 646 -59.40 14.89 22.42
C SER A 646 -60.63 14.61 23.30
N PRO A 647 -61.11 15.60 24.06
CA PRO A 647 -62.34 15.45 24.84
C PRO A 647 -63.55 15.38 23.90
N GLY A 648 -64.55 14.60 24.27
CA GLY A 648 -65.74 14.39 23.44
C GLY A 648 -66.98 15.17 23.85
N THR A 649 -67.08 15.73 25.06
CA THR A 649 -68.16 16.65 25.46
C THR A 649 -67.71 17.65 26.53
N ILE A 650 -68.53 18.69 26.76
CA ILE A 650 -68.35 19.72 27.79
C ILE A 650 -68.63 19.17 29.21
N THR A 651 -69.43 18.10 29.32
CA THR A 651 -70.01 17.63 30.58
C THR A 651 -69.27 16.46 31.23
N GLY A 652 -68.02 16.21 30.81
CA GLY A 652 -67.02 15.61 31.69
C GLY A 652 -66.78 14.11 31.61
N ASP A 653 -67.59 13.30 30.91
CA ASP A 653 -67.41 11.84 31.01
C ASP A 653 -66.81 11.17 29.77
N GLY A 654 -66.72 11.88 28.64
CA GLY A 654 -66.48 11.27 27.32
C GLY A 654 -65.19 11.71 26.65
N VAL A 655 -64.37 10.76 26.19
CA VAL A 655 -63.15 11.00 25.39
C VAL A 655 -63.33 10.39 24.00
N ILE A 656 -62.87 11.10 22.97
CA ILE A 656 -62.96 10.60 21.60
C ILE A 656 -61.95 9.45 21.41
N ARG A 657 -62.39 8.40 20.73
CA ARG A 657 -61.58 7.24 20.39
C ARG A 657 -61.51 7.07 18.88
N VAL A 658 -60.52 6.33 18.42
CA VAL A 658 -60.59 5.74 17.08
C VAL A 658 -61.25 4.38 17.21
N PHE A 659 -62.25 4.12 16.38
CA PHE A 659 -63.02 2.89 16.34
C PHE A 659 -62.94 2.29 14.93
N ASN A 660 -62.37 1.09 14.82
CA ASN A 660 -62.27 0.36 13.55
C ASN A 660 -61.70 1.18 12.37
N GLY A 661 -60.71 2.02 12.66
CA GLY A 661 -59.96 2.82 11.67
C GLY A 661 -60.60 4.16 11.36
N SER A 662 -61.77 4.45 11.92
CA SER A 662 -62.46 5.72 11.79
C SER A 662 -62.42 6.46 13.12
N VAL A 663 -62.25 7.78 13.09
CA VAL A 663 -62.45 8.60 14.29
C VAL A 663 -63.94 8.51 14.65
N ASP A 664 -64.24 8.04 15.86
CA ASP A 664 -65.62 7.86 16.33
C ASP A 664 -66.11 9.19 16.92
N ASP A 665 -67.05 9.85 16.25
CA ASP A 665 -67.63 11.10 16.75
C ASP A 665 -68.49 10.89 18.01
N ALA A 666 -68.76 9.64 18.41
CA ALA A 666 -69.41 9.31 19.67
C ALA A 666 -68.37 9.10 20.80
N PRO A 667 -68.32 9.98 21.82
CA PRO A 667 -67.39 9.82 22.94
C PRO A 667 -67.62 8.51 23.69
N ALA A 668 -66.53 7.87 24.11
CA ALA A 668 -66.60 6.73 25.03
C ALA A 668 -66.38 7.18 26.48
N PRO A 669 -67.03 6.55 27.48
CA PRO A 669 -66.87 6.94 28.88
C PRO A 669 -65.44 6.68 29.36
N ALA A 670 -64.77 7.70 29.91
CA ALA A 670 -63.36 7.65 30.32
C ALA A 670 -63.06 6.55 31.37
N MET A 671 -64.07 6.13 32.15
CA MET A 671 -63.93 5.26 33.33
C MET A 671 -64.24 3.77 33.13
N HIS A 672 -65.01 3.44 32.09
CA HIS A 672 -65.67 2.13 32.00
C HIS A 672 -64.84 1.05 31.31
N GLU A 673 -64.14 1.39 30.23
CA GLU A 673 -63.42 0.42 29.39
C GLU A 673 -61.97 0.86 29.15
N GLY A 674 -61.02 -0.07 29.26
CA GLY A 674 -59.64 0.19 28.84
C GLY A 674 -59.52 0.05 27.32
N PHE A 675 -59.18 1.13 26.63
CA PHE A 675 -58.89 1.11 25.19
C PHE A 675 -57.39 1.13 24.94
N GLY A 676 -57.00 0.82 23.70
CA GLY A 676 -55.62 0.84 23.29
C GLY A 676 -54.93 2.18 23.50
N VAL A 677 -53.63 2.13 23.69
CA VAL A 677 -52.76 3.29 23.81
C VAL A 677 -51.70 3.23 22.72
N TYR A 678 -51.64 4.29 21.92
CA TYR A 678 -50.60 4.54 20.92
C TYR A 678 -49.86 5.84 21.30
N PRO A 679 -48.79 5.74 22.08
CA PRO A 679 -48.01 6.89 22.48
C PRO A 679 -47.33 7.57 21.30
N VAL A 680 -47.14 8.86 21.45
CA VAL A 680 -46.36 9.72 20.56
C VAL A 680 -45.26 10.37 21.37
N ILE A 681 -44.07 10.44 20.79
CA ILE A 681 -42.94 11.22 21.30
C ILE A 681 -42.41 12.13 20.20
N ASN A 682 -41.83 13.26 20.60
CA ASN A 682 -40.94 14.01 19.75
C ASN A 682 -39.51 13.77 20.21
N ILE A 683 -38.62 13.44 19.29
CA ILE A 683 -37.21 13.18 19.53
C ILE A 683 -36.35 14.19 18.77
N ASN A 684 -35.13 14.41 19.25
CA ASN A 684 -34.12 15.17 18.51
C ASN A 684 -33.86 14.52 17.14
N GLY A 685 -34.09 15.26 16.06
CA GLY A 685 -33.96 14.79 14.69
C GLY A 685 -32.52 14.47 14.28
N ASN A 686 -31.53 14.92 15.05
CA ASN A 686 -30.12 14.56 14.84
C ASN A 686 -29.72 13.25 15.54
N ALA A 687 -30.64 12.60 16.29
CA ALA A 687 -30.39 11.28 16.86
C ALA A 687 -30.03 10.29 15.75
N LYS A 688 -29.03 9.45 16.00
CA LYS A 688 -28.45 8.56 14.99
C LYS A 688 -29.09 7.17 15.02
N VAL A 689 -29.31 6.63 13.82
CA VAL A 689 -29.96 5.34 13.60
C VAL A 689 -29.06 4.46 12.72
N ASN A 690 -28.91 3.19 13.09
CA ASN A 690 -28.15 2.20 12.31
C ASN A 690 -29.04 1.53 11.23
N ASN A 691 -28.43 0.73 10.35
CA ASN A 691 -29.16 0.09 9.25
C ASN A 691 -30.26 -0.90 9.69
N GLY A 692 -30.25 -1.33 10.96
CA GLY A 692 -31.30 -2.16 11.55
C GLY A 692 -32.49 -1.37 12.09
N GLY A 693 -32.44 -0.04 12.08
CA GLY A 693 -33.45 0.82 12.71
C GLY A 693 -33.22 1.08 14.20
N GLU A 694 -32.14 0.54 14.79
CA GLU A 694 -31.82 0.82 16.19
C GLU A 694 -31.28 2.25 16.32
N ILE A 695 -31.85 2.98 17.26
CA ILE A 695 -31.43 4.30 17.67
C ILE A 695 -30.24 4.11 18.61
N VAL A 696 -29.03 4.31 18.09
CA VAL A 696 -27.79 3.96 18.78
C VAL A 696 -27.25 5.07 19.70
N VAL A 697 -27.72 6.31 19.51
CA VAL A 697 -27.39 7.58 20.18
C VAL A 697 -25.97 7.77 20.77
N TRP A 698 -25.35 8.90 20.42
CA TRP A 698 -24.10 9.45 20.94
C TRP A 698 -24.24 10.24 22.24
#